data_AF-A0A1G6ZX99-F1
#
_entry.id   AF-A0A1G6ZX99-F1
#
_cell.length_a   1.000
_cell.length_b   1.000
_cell.length_c   1.000
_cell.angle_alpha   90.00
_cell.angle_beta   90.00
_cell.angle_gamma   90.00
#
_symmetry.space_group_name_H-M   'P 1'
#
loop_
_entity.id
_entity.type
_entity.pdbx_description
1 polymer ?
#
loop_
_entity_poly.entity_id
_entity_poly.type
_entity_poly.pdbx_seq_one_letter_code
_entity_poly.pdbx_strand_id
1 'polypeptide(L)'
;MRLESTNWQLSQLVSQISTGAVRLPEVQRGYVWKPIQVASFVDSLYRGYPIGSLLFWRSDVQPLTREADIDAVPGESGAPLYLLDGQQRLTSLHRVFNDHDQAQIVFNVETERFQNQSSSTVNDVRWVKVFDIVDGRIDLFELTFKLSERIPELDRNDIHKRLARLEKTKERTVYLEILGEFEYEEVSEIFIRVNSGRPLKRMDLALATLSARRPGTLAQLESEAAHWAERGWGDLDLTFLARALTAAVLGRGLTPASNKQLLAKSDAELDAGWRTVQRGLRHLVPLLKENLGVTHSSLLKSVVVLLPLVVLLGERSDEPMESETADAILYWFLAATLRNRYSGSTDTKLGQDIPDARKPDGVNRLLDRLGLPDGRLEVTPRDLVDRSSGSPYFMMSFLAAKSQGAHDWWSGAAVSVGAEGGHKLEYHHVFPQALLRRSGEYTRTEINDLANLVFIAGRANRGIGAKRPNEYLAGMAISDDELLAHSIPDDRSLWEENRYRAFLARRRELLSGAMNAILDRLRPQWLVRGGDTGDPMDGLVVDFTYAVPEGGEDQLHVEVQVGGQQWEGVCEMTEIYSVLQDASLGLNSELMLSGTRVAVSAGDDDITIPMGPVRISGSKEEWQKTLTRIENEIEYPDQPLTSSHSGWDGPIVDVQVTAVV
;
A
#
# COMPACT_ATOMS: atom_id res chain seq x y z
N MET A 1 1.31 -32.61 -32.85
CA MET A 1 0.33 -31.52 -33.15
C MET A 1 0.45 -30.53 -32.01
N ARG A 2 0.69 -29.24 -32.28
CA ARG A 2 1.03 -28.27 -31.21
C ARG A 2 -0.11 -28.00 -30.23
N LEU A 3 -1.36 -28.11 -30.66
CA LEU A 3 -2.54 -27.93 -29.81
C LEU A 3 -3.51 -29.11 -30.04
N GLU A 4 -3.86 -29.81 -28.97
CA GLU A 4 -4.86 -30.88 -28.93
C GLU A 4 -6.06 -30.42 -28.11
N SER A 5 -7.27 -30.81 -28.51
CA SER A 5 -8.50 -30.51 -27.77
C SER A 5 -9.19 -31.79 -27.34
N THR A 6 -9.64 -31.88 -26.08
CA THR A 6 -10.34 -33.04 -25.54
C THR A 6 -11.38 -32.64 -24.49
N ASN A 7 -12.22 -33.58 -24.05
CA ASN A 7 -13.21 -33.35 -23.00
C ASN A 7 -13.08 -34.42 -21.91
N TRP A 8 -12.95 -34.00 -20.66
CA TRP A 8 -12.88 -34.91 -19.50
C TRP A 8 -14.04 -34.66 -18.54
N GLN A 9 -14.50 -35.72 -17.87
CA GLN A 9 -15.45 -35.57 -16.76
C GLN A 9 -14.76 -34.91 -15.56
N LEU A 10 -15.51 -34.15 -14.76
CA LEU A 10 -14.98 -33.52 -13.55
C LEU A 10 -14.40 -34.55 -12.57
N SER A 11 -15.08 -35.69 -12.37
CA SER A 11 -14.60 -36.80 -11.55
C SER A 11 -13.25 -37.34 -12.02
N GLN A 12 -13.09 -37.55 -13.34
CA GLN A 12 -11.83 -37.97 -13.95
C GLN A 12 -10.74 -36.93 -13.71
N LEU A 13 -11.05 -35.65 -13.92
CA LEU A 13 -10.10 -34.56 -13.75
C LEU A 13 -9.63 -34.42 -12.29
N VAL A 14 -10.54 -34.55 -11.31
CA VAL A 14 -10.19 -34.58 -9.89
C VAL A 14 -9.28 -35.77 -9.58
N SER A 15 -9.59 -36.96 -10.10
CA SER A 15 -8.75 -38.15 -9.92
C SER A 15 -7.34 -37.96 -10.48
N GLN A 16 -7.19 -37.36 -11.67
CA GLN A 16 -5.88 -37.12 -12.29
C GLN A 16 -5.00 -36.13 -11.50
N ILE A 17 -5.63 -35.21 -10.75
CA ILE A 17 -4.94 -34.32 -9.83
C ILE A 17 -4.46 -35.10 -8.61
N SER A 18 -5.33 -35.91 -8.01
CA SER A 18 -5.01 -36.68 -6.81
C SER A 18 -3.91 -37.73 -7.06
N THR A 19 -3.80 -38.26 -8.29
CA THR A 19 -2.74 -39.20 -8.70
C THR A 19 -1.43 -38.49 -9.12
N GLY A 20 -1.38 -37.16 -9.13
CA GLY A 20 -0.19 -36.39 -9.52
C GLY A 20 0.11 -36.38 -11.03
N ALA A 21 -0.83 -36.85 -11.85
CA ALA A 21 -0.74 -36.82 -13.32
C ALA A 21 -1.01 -35.43 -13.89
N VAL A 22 -1.83 -34.63 -13.19
CA VAL A 22 -1.97 -33.18 -13.40
C VAL A 22 -1.17 -32.45 -12.34
N ARG A 23 -0.27 -31.55 -12.76
CA ARG A 23 0.59 -30.76 -11.87
C ARG A 23 0.42 -29.28 -12.09
N LEU A 24 0.70 -28.48 -11.06
CA LEU A 24 0.74 -27.02 -11.16
C LEU A 24 2.21 -26.58 -11.36
N PRO A 25 2.56 -25.93 -12.49
CA PRO A 25 3.89 -25.37 -12.69
C PRO A 25 4.16 -24.22 -11.70
N GLU A 26 5.44 -24.05 -11.34
CA GLU A 26 5.92 -23.02 -10.40
C GLU A 26 5.38 -21.61 -10.72
N VAL A 27 5.30 -21.25 -12.00
CA VAL A 27 4.83 -19.95 -12.52
C VAL A 27 3.43 -19.51 -12.05
N GLN A 28 2.60 -20.43 -11.56
CA GLN A 28 1.25 -20.09 -11.11
C GLN A 28 1.24 -19.43 -9.72
N ARG A 29 0.40 -18.40 -9.57
CA ARG A 29 0.15 -17.72 -8.27
C ARG A 29 -0.48 -18.68 -7.26
N GLY A 30 -0.35 -18.38 -5.96
CA GLY A 30 -1.08 -19.12 -4.91
C GLY A 30 -2.61 -19.09 -5.08
N TYR A 31 -3.31 -19.99 -4.39
CA TYR A 31 -4.78 -19.99 -4.37
C TYR A 31 -5.34 -18.72 -3.67
N VAL A 32 -6.22 -17.97 -4.35
CA VAL A 32 -6.75 -16.67 -3.87
C VAL A 32 -8.27 -16.59 -3.81
N TRP A 33 -8.98 -17.64 -4.23
CA TRP A 33 -10.44 -17.64 -4.20
C TRP A 33 -10.96 -17.72 -2.77
N LYS A 34 -11.82 -16.76 -2.40
CA LYS A 34 -12.55 -16.77 -1.13
C LYS A 34 -13.67 -17.82 -1.17
N PRO A 35 -14.12 -18.37 -0.03
CA PRO A 35 -15.18 -19.37 0.01
C PRO A 35 -16.47 -18.99 -0.73
N ILE A 36 -16.82 -17.69 -0.77
CA ILE A 36 -17.97 -17.17 -1.53
C ILE A 36 -17.79 -17.43 -3.04
N GLN A 37 -16.59 -17.24 -3.59
CA GLN A 37 -16.30 -17.47 -5.00
C GLN A 37 -16.37 -18.97 -5.34
N VAL A 38 -15.90 -19.82 -4.41
CA VAL A 38 -16.04 -21.28 -4.52
C VAL A 38 -17.50 -21.69 -4.57
N ALA A 39 -18.34 -21.15 -3.67
CA ALA A 39 -19.78 -21.42 -3.65
C ALA A 39 -20.46 -21.00 -4.97
N SER A 40 -20.15 -19.81 -5.51
CA SER A 40 -20.68 -19.37 -6.81
C SER A 40 -20.22 -20.24 -7.99
N PHE A 41 -18.99 -20.77 -7.92
CA PHE A 41 -18.49 -21.72 -8.92
C PHE A 41 -19.24 -23.05 -8.87
N VAL A 42 -19.48 -23.61 -7.68
CA VAL A 42 -20.29 -24.83 -7.53
C VAL A 42 -21.75 -24.60 -7.96
N ASP A 43 -22.32 -23.42 -7.66
CA ASP A 43 -23.65 -23.03 -8.18
C ASP A 43 -23.69 -23.03 -9.72
N SER A 44 -22.62 -22.54 -10.37
CA SER A 44 -22.50 -22.57 -11.83
C SER A 44 -22.47 -24.00 -12.38
N LEU A 45 -21.77 -24.92 -11.70
CA LEU A 45 -21.78 -26.35 -12.02
C LEU A 45 -23.19 -26.94 -11.88
N TYR A 46 -23.89 -26.60 -10.79
CA TYR A 46 -25.23 -27.11 -10.52
C TYR A 46 -26.26 -26.64 -11.56
N ARG A 47 -26.23 -25.35 -11.90
CA ARG A 47 -27.13 -24.73 -12.89
C ARG A 47 -26.79 -25.08 -14.33
N GLY A 48 -25.57 -25.52 -14.56
CA GLY A 48 -25.06 -25.86 -15.87
C GLY A 48 -24.63 -24.71 -16.73
N TYR A 49 -24.16 -23.66 -16.08
CA TYR A 49 -23.57 -22.53 -16.77
C TYR A 49 -22.20 -22.89 -17.34
N PRO A 50 -21.77 -22.21 -18.43
CA PRO A 50 -20.43 -22.37 -18.95
C PRO A 50 -19.38 -22.02 -17.88
N ILE A 51 -18.48 -22.95 -17.61
CA ILE A 51 -17.39 -22.74 -16.65
C ILE A 51 -16.04 -22.46 -17.31
N GLY A 52 -16.02 -22.30 -18.64
CA GLY A 52 -14.84 -22.05 -19.47
C GLY A 52 -13.97 -23.29 -19.72
N SER A 53 -12.95 -23.15 -20.56
CA SER A 53 -11.96 -24.19 -20.86
C SER A 53 -10.85 -24.21 -19.81
N LEU A 54 -10.09 -25.31 -19.79
CA LEU A 54 -8.82 -25.44 -19.08
C LEU A 54 -7.68 -25.61 -20.09
N LEU A 55 -6.55 -24.95 -19.85
CA LEU A 55 -5.38 -25.04 -20.70
C LEU A 55 -4.28 -25.84 -19.98
N PHE A 56 -3.69 -26.81 -20.66
CA PHE A 56 -2.64 -27.68 -20.15
C PHE A 56 -1.43 -27.69 -21.08
N TRP A 57 -0.27 -28.11 -20.56
CA TRP A 57 0.94 -28.40 -21.30
C TRP A 57 1.42 -29.82 -21.00
N ARG A 58 1.63 -30.62 -22.04
CA ARG A 58 2.21 -31.96 -21.94
C ARG A 58 3.70 -31.86 -22.26
N SER A 59 4.55 -32.25 -21.31
CA SER A 59 6.00 -32.20 -21.48
C SER A 59 6.71 -33.35 -20.78
N ASP A 60 7.77 -33.86 -21.42
CA ASP A 60 8.71 -34.81 -20.84
C ASP A 60 9.75 -34.10 -19.94
N VAL A 61 9.88 -32.78 -20.10
CA VAL A 61 10.62 -31.93 -19.16
C VAL A 61 9.82 -31.89 -17.87
N GLN A 62 10.45 -32.20 -16.73
CA GLN A 62 9.86 -32.03 -15.41
C GLN A 62 10.25 -30.65 -14.85
N PRO A 63 9.50 -29.57 -15.12
CA PRO A 63 9.64 -28.34 -14.35
C PRO A 63 9.37 -28.63 -12.87
N LEU A 64 10.03 -27.85 -11.99
CA LEU A 64 9.70 -27.87 -10.57
C LEU A 64 8.22 -27.53 -10.39
N THR A 65 7.55 -28.32 -9.55
CA THR A 65 6.12 -28.21 -9.28
C THR A 65 5.90 -27.69 -7.87
N ARG A 66 4.84 -26.90 -7.65
CA ARG A 66 4.44 -26.53 -6.29
C ARG A 66 4.02 -27.80 -5.55
N GLU A 67 4.70 -28.15 -4.47
CA GLU A 67 4.30 -29.25 -3.56
C GLU A 67 3.21 -28.82 -2.55
N ALA A 68 2.72 -27.58 -2.60
CA ALA A 68 1.81 -27.05 -1.58
C ALA A 68 0.59 -26.36 -2.22
N ASP A 69 -0.50 -27.12 -2.35
CA ASP A 69 -1.91 -26.66 -2.39
C ASP A 69 -2.89 -27.79 -2.77
N ILE A 70 -2.34 -28.93 -3.21
CA ILE A 70 -3.05 -30.13 -3.62
C ILE A 70 -2.35 -31.29 -2.92
N ASP A 71 -3.06 -32.04 -2.07
CA ASP A 71 -2.56 -33.26 -1.43
C ASP A 71 -2.42 -34.41 -2.47
N ALA A 72 -1.57 -34.23 -3.47
CA ALA A 72 -1.34 -35.20 -4.54
C ALA A 72 -0.23 -36.19 -4.13
N VAL A 73 -0.48 -37.48 -4.34
CA VAL A 73 0.54 -38.53 -4.16
C VAL A 73 1.36 -38.62 -5.45
N PRO A 74 2.72 -38.75 -5.40
CA PRO A 74 3.52 -38.93 -6.61
C PRO A 74 3.11 -40.20 -7.36
N GLY A 75 2.45 -40.07 -8.51
CA GLY A 75 2.11 -41.19 -9.39
C GLY A 75 3.26 -41.60 -10.30
N GLU A 76 3.44 -42.92 -10.48
CA GLU A 76 4.32 -43.51 -11.49
C GLU A 76 3.57 -43.72 -12.82
N SER A 77 4.24 -43.35 -13.93
CA SER A 77 3.93 -43.62 -15.35
C SER A 77 3.05 -42.61 -16.10
N GLY A 78 3.70 -41.81 -16.95
CA GLY A 78 3.13 -40.91 -17.96
C GLY A 78 3.80 -39.53 -17.95
N ALA A 79 3.92 -38.87 -19.11
CA ALA A 79 4.35 -37.47 -19.16
C ALA A 79 3.30 -36.60 -18.46
N PRO A 80 3.65 -35.86 -17.39
CA PRO A 80 2.69 -35.09 -16.60
C PRO A 80 2.05 -33.96 -17.42
N LEU A 81 0.80 -33.64 -17.11
CA LEU A 81 0.09 -32.49 -17.65
C LEU A 81 0.21 -31.31 -16.70
N TYR A 82 0.83 -30.23 -17.14
CA TYR A 82 0.96 -28.99 -16.39
C TYR A 82 -0.23 -28.08 -16.68
N LEU A 83 -1.00 -27.72 -15.66
CA LEU A 83 -2.07 -26.75 -15.81
C LEU A 83 -1.49 -25.36 -16.11
N LEU A 84 -2.01 -24.67 -17.10
CA LEU A 84 -1.63 -23.30 -17.46
C LEU A 84 -2.74 -22.29 -17.17
N ASP A 85 -4.00 -22.62 -17.47
CA ASP A 85 -5.14 -21.76 -17.15
C ASP A 85 -6.25 -22.54 -16.43
N GLY A 86 -6.94 -21.84 -15.52
CA GLY A 86 -8.04 -22.39 -14.75
C GLY A 86 -7.66 -22.99 -13.40
N GLN A 87 -6.46 -22.70 -12.89
CA GLN A 87 -5.99 -23.10 -11.57
C GLN A 87 -7.02 -22.91 -10.46
N GLN A 88 -7.57 -21.71 -10.31
CA GLN A 88 -8.49 -21.42 -9.21
C GLN A 88 -9.77 -22.27 -9.31
N ARG A 89 -10.26 -22.54 -10.52
CA ARG A 89 -11.42 -23.43 -10.76
C ARG A 89 -11.06 -24.87 -10.40
N LEU A 90 -9.90 -25.34 -10.86
CA LEU A 90 -9.45 -26.71 -10.68
C LEU A 90 -9.15 -27.05 -9.21
N THR A 91 -8.39 -26.18 -8.53
CA THR A 91 -8.09 -26.32 -7.11
C THR A 91 -9.35 -26.24 -6.27
N SER A 92 -10.30 -25.35 -6.59
CA SER A 92 -11.59 -25.27 -5.89
C SER A 92 -12.39 -26.57 -6.04
N LEU A 93 -12.44 -27.11 -7.26
CA LEU A 93 -13.12 -28.38 -7.54
C LEU A 93 -12.51 -29.52 -6.73
N HIS A 94 -11.18 -29.67 -6.78
CA HIS A 94 -10.46 -30.69 -6.01
C HIS A 94 -10.74 -30.57 -4.51
N ARG A 95 -10.70 -29.36 -3.95
CA ARG A 95 -10.95 -29.13 -2.51
C ARG A 95 -12.38 -29.48 -2.09
N VAL A 96 -13.37 -29.08 -2.88
CA VAL A 96 -14.79 -29.40 -2.59
C VAL A 96 -15.04 -30.92 -2.71
N PHE A 97 -14.40 -31.58 -3.67
CA PHE A 97 -14.61 -33.01 -3.96
C PHE A 97 -13.79 -33.95 -3.07
N ASN A 98 -12.86 -33.43 -2.27
CA ASN A 98 -12.03 -34.21 -1.32
C ASN A 98 -12.21 -33.77 0.14
N ASP A 99 -13.29 -33.07 0.43
CA ASP A 99 -13.62 -32.59 1.78
C ASP A 99 -12.55 -31.73 2.49
N HIS A 100 -11.90 -30.85 1.75
CA HIS A 100 -10.81 -30.04 2.30
C HIS A 100 -11.33 -28.92 3.22
N ASP A 101 -10.69 -28.69 4.37
CA ASP A 101 -11.13 -27.72 5.42
C ASP A 101 -11.34 -26.29 4.90
N GLN A 102 -10.55 -25.87 3.92
CA GLN A 102 -10.66 -24.54 3.30
C GLN A 102 -11.80 -24.40 2.28
N ALA A 103 -12.56 -25.46 1.97
CA ALA A 103 -13.62 -25.45 0.95
C ALA A 103 -14.87 -26.27 1.36
N GLN A 104 -15.34 -26.05 2.58
CA GLN A 104 -16.51 -26.72 3.14
C GLN A 104 -17.82 -26.11 2.61
N ILE A 105 -18.23 -26.48 1.39
CA ILE A 105 -19.44 -25.92 0.75
C ILE A 105 -20.69 -26.73 1.09
N VAL A 106 -21.78 -26.02 1.44
CA VAL A 106 -23.10 -26.60 1.72
C VAL A 106 -24.14 -26.11 0.71
N PHE A 107 -25.12 -26.96 0.43
CA PHE A 107 -26.25 -26.75 -0.48
C PHE A 107 -27.57 -26.76 0.30
N ASN A 108 -28.38 -25.73 0.12
CA ASN A 108 -29.70 -25.67 0.72
C ASN A 108 -30.73 -26.38 -0.18
N VAL A 109 -31.31 -27.47 0.29
CA VAL A 109 -32.24 -28.29 -0.51
C VAL A 109 -33.56 -27.60 -0.82
N GLU A 110 -33.95 -26.57 -0.07
CA GLU A 110 -35.19 -25.81 -0.24
C GLU A 110 -35.03 -24.66 -1.25
N THR A 111 -33.97 -23.88 -1.09
CA THR A 111 -33.73 -22.65 -1.87
C THR A 111 -32.75 -22.83 -3.03
N GLU A 112 -32.09 -24.00 -3.11
CA GLU A 112 -31.05 -24.31 -4.10
C GLU A 112 -29.86 -23.34 -4.08
N ARG A 113 -29.52 -22.82 -2.88
CA ARG A 113 -28.39 -21.90 -2.68
C ARG A 113 -27.16 -22.61 -2.15
N PHE A 114 -25.99 -22.10 -2.53
CA PHE A 114 -24.69 -22.57 -2.07
C PHE A 114 -24.03 -21.52 -1.17
N GLN A 115 -23.37 -21.96 -0.11
CA GLN A 115 -22.51 -21.11 0.71
C GLN A 115 -21.46 -21.93 1.47
N ASN A 116 -20.52 -21.24 2.11
CA ASN A 116 -19.57 -21.90 3.01
C ASN A 116 -20.28 -22.38 4.29
N GLN A 117 -19.84 -23.51 4.82
CA GLN A 117 -20.33 -24.05 6.08
C GLN A 117 -20.03 -23.06 7.22
N SER A 118 -20.98 -22.96 8.14
CA SER A 118 -20.89 -22.17 9.37
C SER A 118 -21.71 -22.82 10.47
N SER A 119 -21.62 -22.32 11.70
CA SER A 119 -22.40 -22.83 12.83
C SER A 119 -23.91 -22.76 12.59
N SER A 120 -24.41 -21.80 11.80
CA SER A 120 -25.83 -21.73 11.47
C SER A 120 -26.26 -22.83 10.49
N THR A 121 -25.44 -23.14 9.49
CA THR A 121 -25.75 -24.17 8.49
C THR A 121 -25.65 -25.58 9.05
N VAL A 122 -24.73 -25.82 9.99
CA VAL A 122 -24.59 -27.14 10.63
C VAL A 122 -25.84 -27.50 11.46
N ASN A 123 -26.47 -26.50 12.06
CA ASN A 123 -27.66 -26.69 12.90
C ASN A 123 -28.98 -26.68 12.11
N ASP A 124 -28.96 -26.40 10.81
CA ASP A 124 -30.15 -26.37 9.95
C ASP A 124 -30.11 -27.53 8.95
N VAL A 125 -31.05 -28.47 9.14
CA VAL A 125 -31.18 -29.71 8.36
C VAL A 125 -31.39 -29.49 6.86
N ARG A 126 -31.78 -28.28 6.43
CA ARG A 126 -31.91 -27.92 5.02
C ARG A 126 -30.57 -27.82 4.29
N TRP A 127 -29.48 -27.66 5.03
CA TRP A 127 -28.14 -27.55 4.46
C TRP A 127 -27.45 -28.90 4.47
N VAL A 128 -27.19 -29.43 3.28
CA VAL A 128 -26.41 -30.65 3.08
C VAL A 128 -25.03 -30.29 2.57
N LYS A 129 -24.01 -30.99 3.01
CA LYS A 129 -22.64 -30.78 2.54
C LYS A 129 -22.51 -31.27 1.10
N VAL A 130 -21.89 -30.48 0.22
CA VAL A 130 -21.78 -30.85 -1.21
C VAL A 130 -20.95 -32.12 -1.38
N PHE A 131 -19.81 -32.21 -0.67
CA PHE A 131 -18.92 -33.37 -0.68
C PHE A 131 -19.68 -34.69 -0.46
N ASP A 132 -20.50 -34.74 0.59
CA ASP A 132 -21.27 -35.93 0.97
C ASP A 132 -22.18 -36.46 -0.15
N ILE A 133 -22.67 -35.56 -1.02
CA ILE A 133 -23.54 -35.89 -2.15
C ILE A 133 -22.73 -36.32 -3.37
N VAL A 134 -21.64 -35.60 -3.70
CA VAL A 134 -20.88 -35.86 -4.92
C VAL A 134 -19.99 -37.10 -4.80
N ASP A 135 -19.42 -37.36 -3.62
CA ASP A 135 -18.56 -38.52 -3.38
C ASP A 135 -19.34 -39.85 -3.42
N GLY A 136 -20.68 -39.79 -3.28
CA GLY A 136 -21.54 -40.97 -3.40
C GLY A 136 -21.50 -41.92 -2.20
N ARG A 137 -20.91 -41.51 -1.07
CA ARG A 137 -20.93 -42.27 0.19
C ARG A 137 -22.31 -42.28 0.86
N ILE A 138 -23.17 -41.31 0.54
CA ILE A 138 -24.51 -41.23 1.10
C ILE A 138 -25.53 -41.84 0.14
N ASP A 139 -26.40 -42.71 0.67
CA ASP A 139 -27.60 -43.17 -0.02
C ASP A 139 -28.58 -41.99 -0.19
N LEU A 140 -28.73 -41.51 -1.43
CA LEU A 140 -29.61 -40.39 -1.74
C LEU A 140 -31.08 -40.68 -1.44
N PHE A 141 -31.54 -41.93 -1.53
CA PHE A 141 -32.92 -42.28 -1.17
C PHE A 141 -33.15 -42.15 0.33
N GLU A 142 -32.21 -42.64 1.14
CA GLU A 142 -32.27 -42.52 2.59
C GLU A 142 -32.22 -41.05 3.03
N LEU A 143 -31.30 -40.26 2.44
CA LEU A 143 -31.20 -38.84 2.73
C LEU A 143 -32.46 -38.07 2.31
N THR A 144 -33.00 -38.35 1.12
CA THR A 144 -34.25 -37.75 0.65
C THR A 144 -35.38 -38.04 1.64
N PHE A 145 -35.50 -39.28 2.11
CA PHE A 145 -36.52 -39.68 3.07
C PHE A 145 -36.39 -38.88 4.37
N LYS A 146 -35.19 -38.86 4.98
CA LYS A 146 -34.90 -38.10 6.22
C LYS A 146 -35.22 -36.61 6.08
N LEU A 147 -34.86 -36.00 4.95
CA LEU A 147 -35.12 -34.60 4.69
C LEU A 147 -36.62 -34.31 4.50
N SER A 148 -37.35 -35.18 3.80
CA SER A 148 -38.79 -35.04 3.62
C SER A 148 -39.59 -35.14 4.92
N GLU A 149 -39.15 -35.97 5.89
CA GLU A 149 -39.77 -36.03 7.21
C GLU A 149 -39.52 -34.76 8.05
N ARG A 150 -38.34 -34.14 7.89
CA ARG A 150 -37.94 -32.96 8.66
C ARG A 150 -38.33 -31.64 8.02
N ILE A 151 -38.66 -31.64 6.72
CA ILE A 151 -39.09 -30.47 5.94
C ILE A 151 -40.39 -30.84 5.20
N PRO A 152 -41.54 -30.96 5.91
CA PRO A 152 -42.78 -31.46 5.33
C PRO A 152 -43.34 -30.58 4.21
N GLU A 153 -42.93 -29.31 4.15
CA GLU A 153 -43.39 -28.33 3.16
C GLU A 153 -42.73 -28.51 1.79
N LEU A 154 -41.67 -29.32 1.69
CA LEU A 154 -40.95 -29.55 0.46
C LEU A 154 -41.25 -30.96 -0.07
N ASP A 155 -41.70 -31.02 -1.33
CA ASP A 155 -42.04 -32.29 -1.97
C ASP A 155 -40.84 -33.24 -2.06
N ARG A 156 -41.06 -34.50 -1.69
CA ARG A 156 -40.01 -35.54 -1.65
C ARG A 156 -39.36 -35.75 -3.02
N ASN A 157 -40.14 -35.70 -4.11
CA ASN A 157 -39.63 -35.87 -5.46
C ASN A 157 -38.74 -34.68 -5.85
N ASP A 158 -39.10 -33.47 -5.43
CA ASP A 158 -38.28 -32.28 -5.69
C ASP A 158 -36.97 -32.30 -4.89
N ILE A 159 -36.97 -32.75 -3.63
CA ILE A 159 -35.74 -33.02 -2.86
C ILE A 159 -34.86 -34.00 -3.62
N HIS A 160 -35.41 -35.14 -4.05
CA HIS A 160 -34.66 -36.17 -4.75
C HIS A 160 -34.06 -35.64 -6.05
N LYS A 161 -34.84 -34.94 -6.87
CA LYS A 161 -34.36 -34.32 -8.12
C LYS A 161 -33.23 -33.33 -7.87
N ARG A 162 -33.34 -32.49 -6.82
CA ARG A 162 -32.32 -31.50 -6.48
C ARG A 162 -31.01 -32.14 -6.04
N LEU A 163 -31.08 -33.18 -5.21
CA LEU A 163 -29.91 -33.95 -4.76
C LEU A 163 -29.29 -34.76 -5.91
N ALA A 164 -30.09 -35.43 -6.74
CA ALA A 164 -29.61 -36.16 -7.91
C ALA A 164 -28.94 -35.22 -8.94
N ARG A 165 -29.48 -34.00 -9.12
CA ARG A 165 -28.83 -32.98 -9.97
C ARG A 165 -27.50 -32.52 -9.38
N LEU A 166 -27.40 -32.40 -8.05
CA LEU A 166 -26.15 -32.06 -7.37
C LEU A 166 -25.12 -33.18 -7.54
N GLU A 167 -25.50 -34.44 -7.35
CA GLU A 167 -24.63 -35.59 -7.56
C GLU A 167 -24.09 -35.63 -9.00
N LYS A 168 -24.95 -35.44 -10.00
CA LYS A 168 -24.58 -35.43 -11.43
C LYS A 168 -23.60 -34.33 -11.83
N THR A 169 -23.32 -33.35 -10.96
CA THR A 169 -22.31 -32.33 -11.25
C THR A 169 -20.93 -32.95 -11.50
N LYS A 170 -20.59 -34.07 -10.84
CA LYS A 170 -19.31 -34.78 -11.02
C LYS A 170 -19.11 -35.38 -12.42
N GLU A 171 -20.20 -35.66 -13.13
CA GLU A 171 -20.21 -36.26 -14.47
C GLU A 171 -20.09 -35.22 -15.58
N ARG A 172 -20.17 -33.91 -15.24
CA ARG A 172 -20.05 -32.84 -16.23
C ARG A 172 -18.72 -32.92 -16.94
N THR A 173 -18.75 -32.66 -18.24
CA THR A 173 -17.54 -32.57 -19.04
C THR A 173 -17.02 -31.15 -19.08
N VAL A 174 -15.69 -31.01 -19.04
CA VAL A 174 -14.97 -29.75 -19.26
C VAL A 174 -14.10 -29.91 -20.48
N TYR A 175 -14.03 -28.84 -21.26
CA TYR A 175 -13.20 -28.76 -22.45
C TYR A 175 -11.76 -28.41 -22.06
N LEU A 176 -10.83 -29.23 -22.54
CA LEU A 176 -9.40 -29.13 -22.28
C LEU A 176 -8.68 -28.82 -23.58
N GLU A 177 -7.78 -27.84 -23.51
CA GLU A 177 -6.79 -27.53 -24.54
C GLU A 177 -5.42 -27.97 -24.03
N ILE A 178 -4.73 -28.81 -24.78
CA ILE A 178 -3.44 -29.38 -24.40
C ILE A 178 -2.39 -28.94 -25.42
N LEU A 179 -1.43 -28.15 -24.95
CA LEU A 179 -0.25 -27.77 -25.69
C LEU A 179 0.76 -28.93 -25.69
N GLY A 180 1.19 -29.35 -26.87
CA GLY A 180 2.27 -30.32 -27.06
C GLY A 180 3.39 -29.73 -27.91
N GLU A 181 4.61 -30.27 -27.80
CA GLU A 181 5.75 -29.87 -28.64
C GLU A 181 6.16 -28.38 -28.50
N PHE A 182 5.91 -27.76 -27.33
CA PHE A 182 6.38 -26.41 -27.01
C PHE A 182 7.48 -26.44 -25.95
N GLU A 183 8.50 -25.59 -26.14
CA GLU A 183 9.52 -25.33 -25.13
C GLU A 183 8.97 -24.48 -23.98
N TYR A 184 9.62 -24.54 -22.81
CA TYR A 184 9.13 -23.89 -21.60
C TYR A 184 8.95 -22.36 -21.79
N GLU A 185 9.86 -21.70 -22.49
CA GLU A 185 9.80 -20.26 -22.77
C GLU A 185 8.57 -19.88 -23.59
N GLU A 186 8.23 -20.66 -24.62
CA GLU A 186 7.04 -20.44 -25.44
C GLU A 186 5.76 -20.66 -24.62
N VAL A 187 5.74 -21.69 -23.78
CA VAL A 187 4.62 -21.96 -22.86
C VAL A 187 4.41 -20.83 -21.87
N SER A 188 5.50 -20.26 -21.35
CA SER A 188 5.45 -19.09 -20.48
C SER A 188 4.79 -17.90 -21.19
N GLU A 189 5.19 -17.61 -22.44
CA GLU A 189 4.54 -16.56 -23.24
C GLU A 189 3.04 -16.82 -23.48
N ILE A 190 2.66 -18.06 -23.79
CA ILE A 190 1.27 -18.44 -23.98
C ILE A 190 0.49 -18.24 -22.67
N PHE A 191 1.04 -18.67 -21.53
CA PHE A 191 0.46 -18.46 -20.20
C PHE A 191 0.18 -16.99 -19.92
N ILE A 192 1.14 -16.11 -20.24
CA ILE A 192 1.03 -14.66 -20.05
C ILE A 192 -0.09 -14.08 -20.92
N ARG A 193 -0.18 -14.50 -22.18
CA ARG A 193 -1.18 -14.01 -23.13
C ARG A 193 -2.59 -14.50 -22.82
N VAL A 194 -2.76 -15.74 -22.36
CA VAL A 194 -4.09 -16.30 -22.03
C VAL A 194 -4.66 -15.68 -20.75
N ASN A 195 -3.80 -15.34 -19.78
CA ASN A 195 -4.21 -14.73 -18.51
C ASN A 195 -4.42 -13.20 -18.59
N SER A 196 -4.31 -12.57 -19.77
CA SER A 196 -4.40 -11.10 -19.91
C SER A 196 -5.79 -10.50 -19.67
N GLY A 197 -6.85 -11.33 -19.49
CA GLY A 197 -8.21 -10.88 -19.15
C GLY A 197 -8.37 -10.35 -17.71
N ARG A 198 -7.42 -10.67 -16.83
CA ARG A 198 -7.13 -9.89 -15.61
C ARG A 198 -5.60 -9.78 -15.58
N PRO A 199 -5.01 -8.62 -15.88
CA PRO A 199 -3.57 -8.55 -16.11
C PRO A 199 -2.83 -9.19 -14.94
N LEU A 200 -2.05 -10.24 -15.23
CA LEU A 200 -0.93 -10.63 -14.40
C LEU A 200 -0.17 -9.34 -14.10
N LYS A 201 0.07 -9.04 -12.82
CA LYS A 201 0.81 -7.82 -12.49
C LYS A 201 2.17 -7.95 -13.18
N ARG A 202 2.77 -6.82 -13.58
CA ARG A 202 4.11 -6.79 -14.22
C ARG A 202 5.16 -7.63 -13.46
N MET A 203 4.94 -7.81 -12.16
CA MET A 203 5.72 -8.67 -11.29
C MET A 203 5.50 -10.17 -11.50
N ASP A 204 4.25 -10.61 -11.64
CA ASP A 204 3.90 -12.03 -11.85
C ASP A 204 4.53 -12.52 -13.15
N LEU A 205 4.58 -11.66 -14.17
CA LEU A 205 5.30 -11.89 -15.42
C LEU A 205 6.82 -12.02 -15.20
N ALA A 206 7.43 -11.11 -14.44
CA ALA A 206 8.87 -11.12 -14.17
C ALA A 206 9.28 -12.39 -13.41
N LEU A 207 8.51 -12.74 -12.38
CA LEU A 207 8.70 -13.93 -11.56
C LEU A 207 8.45 -15.20 -12.35
N ALA A 208 7.43 -15.22 -13.21
CA ALA A 208 7.17 -16.32 -14.13
C ALA A 208 8.38 -16.58 -15.03
N THR A 209 8.90 -15.55 -15.69
CA THR A 209 10.02 -15.69 -16.62
C THR A 209 11.36 -15.94 -15.90
N LEU A 210 11.54 -15.44 -14.69
CA LEU A 210 12.73 -15.79 -13.88
C LEU A 210 12.69 -17.24 -13.40
N SER A 211 11.53 -17.71 -12.94
CA SER A 211 11.34 -19.11 -12.53
C SER A 211 11.47 -20.06 -13.72
N ALA A 212 11.07 -19.60 -14.92
CA ALA A 212 11.29 -20.30 -16.17
C ALA A 212 12.76 -20.60 -16.44
N ARG A 213 13.57 -19.54 -16.35
CA ARG A 213 15.00 -19.61 -16.63
C ARG A 213 15.76 -20.32 -15.51
N ARG A 214 15.34 -20.12 -14.26
CA ARG A 214 15.98 -20.67 -13.07
C ARG A 214 14.93 -21.32 -12.15
N PRO A 215 14.69 -22.63 -12.34
CA PRO A 215 13.79 -23.39 -11.48
C PRO A 215 14.17 -23.23 -10.00
N GLY A 216 13.18 -22.99 -9.13
CA GLY A 216 13.35 -22.85 -7.67
C GLY A 216 13.48 -21.42 -7.18
N THR A 217 13.53 -20.43 -8.08
CA THR A 217 13.54 -19.00 -7.73
C THR A 217 12.26 -18.60 -6.98
N LEU A 218 11.11 -19.11 -7.39
CA LEU A 218 9.86 -18.81 -6.70
C LEU A 218 9.82 -19.48 -5.33
N ALA A 219 10.21 -20.76 -5.25
CA ALA A 219 10.27 -21.47 -3.98
C ALA A 219 11.19 -20.76 -2.96
N GLN A 220 12.31 -20.21 -3.43
CA GLN A 220 13.21 -19.39 -2.60
C GLN A 220 12.53 -18.10 -2.09
N LEU A 221 11.83 -17.37 -2.97
CA LEU A 221 11.08 -16.16 -2.60
C LEU A 221 9.93 -16.46 -1.64
N GLU A 222 9.20 -17.56 -1.87
CA GLU A 222 8.10 -18.00 -1.01
C GLU A 222 8.58 -18.41 0.37
N SER A 223 9.70 -19.14 0.46
CA SER A 223 10.33 -19.49 1.72
C SER A 223 10.77 -18.26 2.52
N GLU A 224 11.37 -17.26 1.86
CA GLU A 224 11.76 -16.02 2.51
C GLU A 224 10.54 -15.19 2.94
N ALA A 225 9.49 -15.12 2.12
CA ALA A 225 8.24 -14.44 2.48
C ALA A 225 7.58 -15.10 3.71
N ALA A 226 7.52 -16.45 3.74
CA ALA A 226 7.00 -17.20 4.87
C ALA A 226 7.84 -16.95 6.14
N HIS A 227 9.17 -16.96 6.02
CA HIS A 227 10.09 -16.66 7.12
C HIS A 227 9.79 -15.32 7.80
N TRP A 228 9.52 -14.28 7.00
CA TRP A 228 9.20 -12.94 7.50
C TRP A 228 7.75 -12.82 7.97
N ALA A 229 6.80 -13.49 7.31
CA ALA A 229 5.40 -13.52 7.73
C ALA A 229 5.23 -14.09 9.15
N GLU A 230 5.92 -15.20 9.46
CA GLU A 230 5.95 -15.80 10.81
C GLU A 230 6.51 -14.85 11.89
N ARG A 231 7.25 -13.82 11.48
CA ARG A 231 7.90 -12.84 12.37
C ARG A 231 7.19 -11.49 12.41
N GLY A 232 5.96 -11.43 11.89
CA GLY A 232 5.12 -10.22 11.89
C GLY A 232 5.24 -9.35 10.62
N TRP A 233 6.05 -9.77 9.64
CA TRP A 233 6.37 -8.99 8.44
C TRP A 233 5.72 -9.58 7.18
N GLY A 234 4.43 -9.91 7.27
CA GLY A 234 3.68 -10.57 6.18
C GLY A 234 3.54 -9.74 4.90
N ASP A 235 3.72 -8.41 4.97
CA ASP A 235 3.74 -7.56 3.78
C ASP A 235 5.09 -7.57 3.05
N LEU A 236 6.12 -8.23 3.59
CA LEU A 236 7.34 -8.59 2.84
C LEU A 236 7.05 -9.81 1.93
N ASP A 237 5.99 -9.68 1.15
CA ASP A 237 5.47 -10.71 0.27
C ASP A 237 6.33 -10.89 -0.99
N LEU A 238 5.93 -11.81 -1.88
CA LEU A 238 6.62 -12.04 -3.15
C LEU A 238 6.75 -10.74 -3.98
N THR A 239 5.78 -9.84 -3.90
CA THR A 239 5.81 -8.56 -4.62
C THR A 239 6.92 -7.67 -4.07
N PHE A 240 7.03 -7.56 -2.75
CA PHE A 240 8.10 -6.81 -2.11
C PHE A 240 9.46 -7.43 -2.42
N LEU A 241 9.63 -8.74 -2.22
CA LEU A 241 10.91 -9.43 -2.40
C LEU A 241 11.41 -9.36 -3.84
N ALA A 242 10.52 -9.46 -4.82
CA ALA A 242 10.90 -9.34 -6.21
C ALA A 242 11.27 -7.90 -6.61
N ARG A 243 10.65 -6.88 -5.98
CA ARG A 243 11.12 -5.49 -6.09
C ARG A 243 12.48 -5.31 -5.43
N ALA A 244 12.71 -5.91 -4.27
CA ALA A 244 13.99 -5.87 -3.57
C ALA A 244 15.10 -6.54 -4.40
N LEU A 245 14.83 -7.69 -5.02
CA LEU A 245 15.77 -8.35 -5.92
C LEU A 245 16.09 -7.48 -7.14
N THR A 246 15.07 -6.89 -7.76
CA THR A 246 15.26 -5.95 -8.88
C THR A 246 16.11 -4.75 -8.46
N ALA A 247 15.82 -4.18 -7.29
CA ALA A 247 16.56 -3.07 -6.71
C ALA A 247 18.02 -3.44 -6.43
N ALA A 248 18.29 -4.64 -5.90
CA ALA A 248 19.62 -5.14 -5.58
C ALA A 248 20.43 -5.54 -6.83
N VAL A 249 19.79 -5.98 -7.91
CA VAL A 249 20.50 -6.39 -9.14
C VAL A 249 20.70 -5.25 -10.12
N LEU A 250 19.69 -4.38 -10.30
CA LEU A 250 19.69 -3.33 -11.32
C LEU A 250 19.93 -1.92 -10.76
N GLY A 251 19.89 -1.76 -9.43
CA GLY A 251 20.08 -0.46 -8.79
C GLY A 251 18.93 0.52 -8.98
N ARG A 252 17.71 0.04 -9.24
CA ARG A 252 16.54 0.90 -9.53
C ARG A 252 15.20 0.23 -9.23
N GLY A 253 14.11 1.00 -9.28
CA GLY A 253 12.74 0.51 -9.15
C GLY A 253 12.28 -0.41 -10.29
N LEU A 254 11.09 -1.01 -10.15
CA LEU A 254 10.59 -2.02 -11.09
C LEU A 254 9.86 -1.35 -12.27
N THR A 255 10.58 -1.17 -13.38
CA THR A 255 9.99 -0.67 -14.65
C THR A 255 9.73 -1.80 -15.64
N PRO A 256 8.90 -1.61 -16.70
CA PRO A 256 8.72 -2.61 -17.76
C PRO A 256 10.06 -3.07 -18.39
N ALA A 257 11.01 -2.15 -18.54
CA ALA A 257 12.35 -2.45 -19.04
C ALA A 257 13.19 -3.28 -18.04
N SER A 258 12.89 -3.19 -16.75
CA SER A 258 13.64 -3.89 -15.69
C SER A 258 13.48 -5.41 -15.79
N ASN A 259 12.29 -5.91 -16.15
CA ASN A 259 12.08 -7.36 -16.33
C ASN A 259 13.01 -7.93 -17.39
N LYS A 260 13.06 -7.31 -18.58
CA LYS A 260 13.94 -7.76 -19.67
C LYS A 260 15.42 -7.70 -19.28
N GLN A 261 15.82 -6.68 -18.52
CA GLN A 261 17.20 -6.54 -18.06
C GLN A 261 17.55 -7.56 -16.98
N LEU A 262 16.64 -7.83 -16.05
CA LEU A 262 16.83 -8.82 -15.00
C LEU A 262 17.01 -10.23 -15.61
N LEU A 263 16.24 -10.53 -16.67
CA LEU A 263 16.39 -11.76 -17.45
C LEU A 263 17.67 -11.84 -18.28
N ALA A 264 18.35 -10.72 -18.51
CA ALA A 264 19.64 -10.69 -19.20
C ALA A 264 20.84 -10.85 -18.25
N LYS A 265 20.62 -10.77 -16.92
CA LYS A 265 21.69 -10.87 -15.90
C LYS A 265 22.15 -12.29 -15.71
N SER A 266 23.42 -12.51 -15.40
CA SER A 266 23.94 -13.85 -15.10
C SER A 266 23.37 -14.41 -13.79
N ASP A 267 23.38 -15.74 -13.62
CA ASP A 267 22.93 -16.37 -12.37
C ASP A 267 23.75 -15.91 -11.17
N ALA A 268 25.05 -15.65 -11.36
CA ALA A 268 25.93 -15.13 -10.32
C ALA A 268 25.52 -13.71 -9.87
N GLU A 269 25.09 -12.84 -10.79
CA GLU A 269 24.58 -11.50 -10.46
C GLU A 269 23.24 -11.59 -9.72
N LEU A 270 22.34 -12.50 -10.14
CA LEU A 270 21.07 -12.74 -9.46
C LEU A 270 21.30 -13.26 -8.03
N ASP A 271 22.23 -14.20 -7.85
CA ASP A 271 22.61 -14.73 -6.53
C ASP A 271 23.23 -13.67 -5.63
N ALA A 272 24.09 -12.81 -6.18
CA ALA A 272 24.65 -11.70 -5.43
C ALA A 272 23.56 -10.73 -4.98
N GLY A 273 22.65 -10.34 -5.89
CA GLY A 273 21.51 -9.50 -5.56
C GLY A 273 20.58 -10.12 -4.51
N TRP A 274 20.34 -11.43 -4.59
CA TRP A 274 19.54 -12.13 -3.59
C TRP A 274 20.20 -12.14 -2.20
N ARG A 275 21.52 -12.39 -2.12
CA ARG A 275 22.26 -12.28 -0.86
C ARG A 275 22.18 -10.87 -0.27
N THR A 276 22.26 -9.84 -1.10
CA THR A 276 22.07 -8.44 -0.69
C THR A 276 20.69 -8.24 -0.06
N VAL A 277 19.61 -8.74 -0.70
CA VAL A 277 18.25 -8.63 -0.14
C VAL A 277 18.13 -9.31 1.22
N GLN A 278 18.57 -10.57 1.31
CA GLN A 278 18.48 -11.34 2.55
C GLN A 278 19.27 -10.67 3.69
N ARG A 279 20.49 -10.21 3.39
CA ARG A 279 21.33 -9.52 4.37
C ARG A 279 20.73 -8.19 4.79
N GLY A 280 20.23 -7.40 3.84
CA GLY A 280 19.56 -6.13 4.10
C GLY A 280 18.35 -6.29 5.03
N LEU A 281 17.49 -7.28 4.78
CA LEU A 281 16.34 -7.57 5.63
C LEU A 281 16.75 -8.05 7.03
N ARG A 282 17.75 -8.93 7.12
CA ARG A 282 18.30 -9.42 8.40
C ARG A 282 18.92 -8.31 9.25
N HIS A 283 19.34 -7.19 8.68
CA HIS A 283 19.78 -6.01 9.43
C HIS A 283 18.64 -5.01 9.69
N LEU A 284 17.82 -4.73 8.68
CA LEU A 284 16.79 -3.70 8.76
C LEU A 284 15.68 -4.05 9.75
N VAL A 285 15.18 -5.29 9.71
CA VAL A 285 14.07 -5.70 10.58
C VAL A 285 14.44 -5.63 12.05
N PRO A 286 15.59 -6.18 12.52
CA PRO A 286 16.05 -5.96 13.89
C PRO A 286 16.29 -4.49 14.21
N LEU A 287 16.86 -3.70 13.28
CA LEU A 287 17.09 -2.28 13.51
C LEU A 287 15.78 -1.54 13.83
N LEU A 288 14.72 -1.77 13.04
CA LEU A 288 13.39 -1.19 13.26
C LEU A 288 12.72 -1.71 14.53
N LYS A 289 12.88 -3.01 14.83
CA LYS A 289 12.30 -3.63 16.01
C LYS A 289 12.95 -3.12 17.30
N GLU A 290 14.27 -3.14 17.40
CA GLU A 290 14.97 -2.87 18.65
C GLU A 290 15.06 -1.37 18.97
N ASN A 291 15.05 -0.48 17.95
CA ASN A 291 15.22 0.97 18.15
C ASN A 291 13.93 1.78 18.05
N LEU A 292 12.94 1.29 17.30
CA LEU A 292 11.62 1.93 17.18
C LEU A 292 10.51 1.07 17.78
N GLY A 293 10.73 -0.22 18.04
CA GLY A 293 9.67 -1.09 18.50
C GLY A 293 8.67 -1.48 17.40
N VAL A 294 9.03 -1.31 16.12
CA VAL A 294 8.23 -1.73 14.96
C VAL A 294 8.37 -3.24 14.80
N THR A 295 7.36 -3.98 15.25
CA THR A 295 7.38 -5.45 15.25
C THR A 295 6.66 -6.06 14.05
N HIS A 296 5.78 -5.30 13.38
CA HIS A 296 4.94 -5.81 12.31
C HIS A 296 4.88 -4.84 11.13
N SER A 297 4.80 -5.40 9.91
CA SER A 297 4.66 -4.60 8.68
C SER A 297 3.31 -3.88 8.58
N SER A 298 2.28 -4.37 9.28
CA SER A 298 0.94 -3.75 9.31
C SER A 298 0.89 -2.37 9.97
N LEU A 299 1.95 -1.98 10.69
CA LEU A 299 2.15 -0.61 11.17
C LEU A 299 2.52 0.36 10.05
N LEU A 300 3.10 -0.15 8.96
CA LEU A 300 3.61 0.66 7.87
C LEU A 300 2.50 0.98 6.88
N LYS A 301 2.42 2.24 6.47
CA LYS A 301 1.53 2.63 5.36
C LYS A 301 1.89 1.94 4.06
N SER A 302 3.20 1.73 3.84
CA SER A 302 3.74 1.05 2.67
C SER A 302 5.13 0.49 2.99
N VAL A 303 5.31 -0.82 2.79
CA VAL A 303 6.62 -1.48 2.91
C VAL A 303 7.62 -1.05 1.83
N VAL A 304 7.17 -0.38 0.77
CA VAL A 304 8.04 0.09 -0.33
C VAL A 304 9.14 1.04 0.18
N VAL A 305 8.87 1.78 1.27
CA VAL A 305 9.85 2.68 1.91
C VAL A 305 11.11 1.95 2.37
N LEU A 306 11.03 0.63 2.58
CA LEU A 306 12.14 -0.19 3.03
C LEU A 306 13.13 -0.53 1.92
N LEU A 307 12.75 -0.43 0.64
CA LEU A 307 13.57 -0.92 -0.48
C LEU A 307 14.96 -0.28 -0.55
N PRO A 308 15.13 1.07 -0.48
CA PRO A 308 16.46 1.67 -0.47
C PRO A 308 17.29 1.22 0.74
N LEU A 309 16.66 1.05 1.90
CA LEU A 309 17.35 0.62 3.13
C LEU A 309 17.77 -0.84 3.09
N VAL A 310 16.99 -1.71 2.45
CA VAL A 310 17.37 -3.11 2.20
C VAL A 310 18.62 -3.16 1.34
N VAL A 311 18.71 -2.34 0.29
CA VAL A 311 19.92 -2.27 -0.55
C VAL A 311 21.09 -1.68 0.24
N LEU A 312 20.90 -0.56 0.92
CA LEU A 312 21.92 0.12 1.72
C LEU A 312 22.56 -0.83 2.75
N LEU A 313 21.72 -1.52 3.53
CA LEU A 313 22.19 -2.42 4.59
C LEU A 313 22.70 -3.76 4.03
N GLY A 314 22.21 -4.19 2.88
CA GLY A 314 22.64 -5.42 2.24
C GLY A 314 24.05 -5.34 1.63
N GLU A 315 24.42 -4.17 1.10
CA GLU A 315 25.72 -3.91 0.46
C GLU A 315 26.80 -3.38 1.42
N ARG A 316 26.41 -3.02 2.65
CA ARG A 316 27.33 -2.53 3.70
C ARG A 316 28.42 -3.56 4.04
N SER A 317 29.58 -3.14 4.58
CA SER A 317 30.56 -4.08 5.17
C SER A 317 30.00 -4.76 6.43
N ASP A 318 30.59 -5.89 6.85
CA ASP A 318 30.24 -6.56 8.13
C ASP A 318 30.78 -5.81 9.37
N GLU A 319 31.32 -4.60 9.18
CA GLU A 319 31.83 -3.78 10.28
C GLU A 319 30.69 -3.33 11.21
N PRO A 320 30.96 -3.10 12.50
CA PRO A 320 29.96 -2.55 13.41
C PRO A 320 29.36 -1.23 12.90
N MET A 321 28.04 -1.06 13.03
CA MET A 321 27.37 0.18 12.64
C MET A 321 27.49 1.21 13.75
N GLU A 322 27.94 2.41 13.39
CA GLU A 322 27.96 3.54 14.32
C GLU A 322 26.53 3.94 14.69
N SER A 323 26.32 4.34 15.95
CA SER A 323 25.01 4.74 16.45
C SER A 323 24.41 5.87 15.62
N GLU A 324 25.20 6.88 15.25
CA GLU A 324 24.72 8.02 14.47
C GLU A 324 24.26 7.60 13.05
N THR A 325 24.91 6.60 12.46
CA THR A 325 24.46 6.03 11.17
C THR A 325 23.15 5.27 11.33
N ALA A 326 23.01 4.50 12.42
CA ALA A 326 21.77 3.80 12.75
C ALA A 326 20.61 4.80 12.94
N ASP A 327 20.83 5.86 13.71
CA ASP A 327 19.88 6.93 13.96
C ASP A 327 19.51 7.66 12.65
N ALA A 328 20.47 7.94 11.78
CA ALA A 328 20.23 8.54 10.46
C ALA A 328 19.32 7.66 9.57
N ILE A 329 19.53 6.34 9.57
CA ILE A 329 18.70 5.39 8.82
C ILE A 329 17.27 5.38 9.36
N LEU A 330 17.11 5.35 10.67
CA LEU A 330 15.81 5.36 11.34
C LEU A 330 15.09 6.70 11.14
N TYR A 331 15.81 7.81 11.24
CA TYR A 331 15.29 9.15 10.98
C TYR A 331 14.83 9.28 9.52
N TRP A 332 15.64 8.83 8.56
CA TRP A 332 15.24 8.80 7.15
C TRP A 332 13.98 7.97 6.94
N PHE A 333 13.90 6.78 7.54
CA PHE A 333 12.74 5.90 7.45
C PHE A 333 11.45 6.58 7.95
N LEU A 334 11.51 7.23 9.11
CA LEU A 334 10.38 7.98 9.66
C LEU A 334 10.02 9.16 8.76
N ALA A 335 11.02 9.92 8.30
CA ALA A 335 10.80 11.10 7.48
C ALA A 335 10.23 10.77 6.11
N ALA A 336 10.75 9.76 5.42
CA ALA A 336 10.24 9.28 4.15
C ALA A 336 8.81 8.73 4.27
N THR A 337 8.50 8.09 5.41
CA THR A 337 7.14 7.61 5.71
C THR A 337 6.17 8.77 5.92
N LEU A 338 6.53 9.76 6.76
CA LEU A 338 5.69 10.92 7.05
C LEU A 338 5.44 11.82 5.84
N ARG A 339 6.48 12.04 5.02
CA ARG A 339 6.37 12.74 3.72
C ARG A 339 5.64 11.93 2.65
N ASN A 340 5.21 10.71 2.98
CA ASN A 340 4.54 9.80 2.07
C ASN A 340 5.30 9.63 0.75
N ARG A 341 6.65 9.53 0.83
CA ARG A 341 7.57 9.69 -0.30
C ARG A 341 7.15 8.86 -1.52
N TYR A 342 6.66 7.64 -1.32
CA TYR A 342 6.34 6.69 -2.38
C TYR A 342 4.85 6.61 -2.78
N SER A 343 4.00 7.58 -2.43
CA SER A 343 2.57 7.57 -2.77
C SER A 343 2.24 7.86 -4.24
N GLY A 344 3.24 8.27 -5.03
CA GLY A 344 3.14 8.56 -6.46
C GLY A 344 4.52 8.55 -7.11
N SER A 345 4.58 8.21 -8.40
CA SER A 345 5.82 8.03 -9.17
C SER A 345 6.84 7.14 -8.45
N THR A 346 6.35 6.08 -7.80
CA THR A 346 7.12 5.19 -6.92
C THR A 346 8.39 4.68 -7.58
N ASP A 347 8.29 4.14 -8.79
CA ASP A 347 9.46 3.57 -9.49
C ASP A 347 10.49 4.63 -9.90
N THR A 348 10.05 5.85 -10.22
CA THR A 348 10.94 7.00 -10.50
C THR A 348 11.73 7.37 -9.25
N LYS A 349 11.05 7.52 -8.10
CA LYS A 349 11.71 7.86 -6.83
C LYS A 349 12.65 6.76 -6.36
N LEU A 350 12.24 5.49 -6.48
CA LEU A 350 13.13 4.35 -6.23
C LEU A 350 14.32 4.34 -7.19
N GLY A 351 14.13 4.74 -8.45
CA GLY A 351 15.20 4.91 -9.44
C GLY A 351 16.20 6.03 -9.09
N GLN A 352 15.87 6.93 -8.17
CA GLN A 352 16.77 7.96 -7.65
C GLN A 352 17.39 7.54 -6.31
N ASP A 353 16.57 6.97 -5.42
CA ASP A 353 16.96 6.64 -4.05
C ASP A 353 17.87 5.41 -3.97
N ILE A 354 17.62 4.38 -4.78
CA ILE A 354 18.43 3.16 -4.74
C ILE A 354 19.87 3.42 -5.19
N PRO A 355 20.15 4.17 -6.27
CA PRO A 355 21.52 4.54 -6.62
C PRO A 355 22.25 5.32 -5.52
N ASP A 356 21.55 6.23 -4.82
CA ASP A 356 22.12 6.98 -3.70
C ASP A 356 22.41 6.09 -2.51
N ALA A 357 21.48 5.18 -2.18
CA ALA A 357 21.62 4.22 -1.09
C ALA A 357 22.87 3.32 -1.19
N ARG A 358 23.40 3.13 -2.40
CA ARG A 358 24.60 2.32 -2.68
C ARG A 358 25.91 3.12 -2.58
N LYS A 359 25.85 4.44 -2.40
CA LYS A 359 27.05 5.27 -2.23
C LYS A 359 27.61 5.11 -0.82
N PRO A 360 28.92 5.36 -0.60
CA PRO A 360 29.51 5.30 0.74
C PRO A 360 28.79 6.17 1.79
N ASP A 361 28.28 7.32 1.37
CA ASP A 361 27.49 8.30 2.12
C ASP A 361 25.97 8.13 1.90
N GLY A 362 25.51 6.90 1.62
CA GLY A 362 24.18 6.66 1.06
C GLY A 362 23.02 7.19 1.91
N VAL A 363 23.09 7.06 3.25
CA VAL A 363 22.05 7.59 4.14
C VAL A 363 21.99 9.13 4.11
N ASN A 364 23.13 9.80 3.99
CA ASN A 364 23.20 11.25 3.88
C ASN A 364 22.50 11.72 2.60
N ARG A 365 22.84 11.10 1.46
CA ARG A 365 22.20 11.42 0.17
C ARG A 365 20.70 11.18 0.18
N LEU A 366 20.28 10.07 0.81
CA LEU A 366 18.87 9.75 0.98
C LEU A 366 18.13 10.83 1.78
N LEU A 367 18.77 11.38 2.82
CA LEU A 367 18.24 12.48 3.64
C LEU A 367 18.22 13.82 2.87
N ASP A 368 19.30 14.16 2.15
CA ASP A 368 19.36 15.36 1.31
C ASP A 368 18.21 15.37 0.29
N ARG A 369 17.91 14.21 -0.30
CA ARG A 369 16.84 14.03 -1.28
C ARG A 369 15.42 14.13 -0.70
N LEU A 370 15.26 14.12 0.63
CA LEU A 370 13.98 14.45 1.25
C LEU A 370 13.70 15.95 1.23
N GLY A 371 14.72 16.80 1.03
CA GLY A 371 14.57 18.25 1.01
C GLY A 371 13.99 18.78 2.33
N LEU A 372 14.55 18.35 3.46
CA LEU A 372 14.09 18.80 4.78
C LEU A 372 14.56 20.23 5.04
N PRO A 373 13.64 21.21 5.24
CA PRO A 373 14.02 22.57 5.62
C PRO A 373 14.86 22.55 6.90
N ASP A 374 15.97 23.30 6.93
CA ASP A 374 16.92 23.37 8.06
C ASP A 374 17.44 22.00 8.56
N GLY A 375 17.38 20.97 7.70
CA GLY A 375 17.70 19.60 8.09
C GLY A 375 16.77 19.01 9.15
N ARG A 376 15.58 19.59 9.38
CA ARG A 376 14.61 19.15 10.40
C ARG A 376 13.27 18.77 9.78
N LEU A 377 12.74 17.64 10.22
CA LEU A 377 11.33 17.31 10.03
C LEU A 377 10.58 17.69 11.30
N GLU A 378 9.60 18.56 11.16
CA GLU A 378 8.69 18.93 12.24
C GLU A 378 7.27 18.49 11.91
N VAL A 379 6.63 17.84 12.88
CA VAL A 379 5.20 17.55 12.86
C VAL A 379 4.50 18.65 13.66
N THR A 380 3.59 19.37 13.04
CA THR A 380 2.78 20.39 13.70
C THR A 380 1.37 19.86 14.02
N PRO A 381 0.62 20.49 14.94
CA PRO A 381 -0.78 20.14 15.16
C PRO A 381 -1.64 20.24 13.90
N ARG A 382 -1.28 21.14 12.96
CA ARG A 382 -1.96 21.32 11.68
C ARG A 382 -1.79 20.11 10.77
N ASP A 383 -0.62 19.47 10.78
CA ASP A 383 -0.36 18.26 9.98
C ASP A 383 -1.25 17.08 10.37
N LEU A 384 -1.71 17.07 11.62
CA LEU A 384 -2.55 16.02 12.21
C LEU A 384 -4.05 16.25 12.02
N VAL A 385 -4.48 17.41 11.50
CA VAL A 385 -5.89 17.69 11.21
C VAL A 385 -6.42 16.72 10.17
N ASP A 386 -7.58 16.12 10.45
CA ASP A 386 -8.31 15.20 9.56
C ASP A 386 -7.52 13.94 9.17
N ARG A 387 -6.42 13.65 9.87
CA ARG A 387 -5.68 12.39 9.72
C ARG A 387 -6.47 11.28 10.38
N SER A 388 -6.42 10.08 9.80
CA SER A 388 -7.10 8.90 10.34
C SER A 388 -6.09 7.76 10.51
N SER A 389 -6.57 6.57 10.93
CA SER A 389 -5.74 5.37 11.00
C SER A 389 -5.13 4.95 9.65
N GLY A 390 -5.59 5.50 8.53
CA GLY A 390 -4.98 5.29 7.22
C GLY A 390 -3.80 6.22 6.90
N SER A 391 -3.45 7.16 7.78
CA SER A 391 -2.38 8.14 7.59
C SER A 391 -1.01 7.62 8.06
N PRO A 392 0.11 8.07 7.46
CA PRO A 392 1.45 7.80 8.01
C PRO A 392 1.64 8.23 9.47
N TYR A 393 0.92 9.26 9.92
CA TYR A 393 0.96 9.75 11.30
C TYR A 393 0.39 8.75 12.32
N PHE A 394 -0.40 7.75 11.89
CA PHE A 394 -0.92 6.71 12.78
C PHE A 394 0.18 5.80 13.33
N MET A 395 1.18 5.46 12.52
CA MET A 395 2.37 4.76 13.01
C MET A 395 3.09 5.62 14.05
N MET A 396 3.27 6.91 13.76
CA MET A 396 3.97 7.82 14.67
C MET A 396 3.23 8.01 16.00
N SER A 397 1.89 8.01 16.02
CA SER A 397 1.16 8.09 17.29
C SER A 397 1.30 6.81 18.11
N PHE A 398 1.37 5.64 17.45
CA PHE A 398 1.67 4.38 18.13
C PHE A 398 3.08 4.39 18.73
N LEU A 399 4.08 4.83 17.97
CA LEU A 399 5.45 4.96 18.44
C LEU A 399 5.57 5.96 19.59
N ALA A 400 4.84 7.09 19.53
CA ALA A 400 4.76 8.08 20.60
C ALA A 400 4.25 7.44 21.89
N ALA A 401 3.08 6.77 21.86
CA ALA A 401 2.52 6.12 23.03
C ALA A 401 3.48 5.07 23.62
N LYS A 402 4.07 4.23 22.76
CA LYS A 402 5.05 3.23 23.20
C LYS A 402 6.30 3.85 23.83
N SER A 403 6.83 4.93 23.24
CA SER A 403 8.02 5.63 23.77
C SER A 403 7.77 6.30 25.12
N GLN A 404 6.52 6.67 25.40
CA GLN A 404 6.09 7.24 26.68
C GLN A 404 5.70 6.17 27.71
N GLY A 405 5.81 4.88 27.36
CA GLY A 405 5.50 3.78 28.28
C GLY A 405 4.00 3.54 28.50
N ALA A 406 3.17 3.86 27.51
CA ALA A 406 1.72 3.63 27.58
C ALA A 406 1.36 2.15 27.75
N HIS A 407 0.33 1.88 28.55
CA HIS A 407 -0.25 0.56 28.79
C HIS A 407 -1.70 0.47 28.30
N ASP A 408 -2.14 -0.76 28.05
CA ASP A 408 -3.54 -1.05 27.86
C ASP A 408 -4.30 -0.86 29.18
N TRP A 409 -5.33 -0.02 29.18
CA TRP A 409 -6.07 0.37 30.40
C TRP A 409 -6.81 -0.78 31.08
N TRP A 410 -6.95 -1.94 30.44
CA TRP A 410 -7.68 -3.07 31.00
C TRP A 410 -6.78 -4.21 31.49
N SER A 411 -5.82 -4.61 30.66
CA SER A 411 -4.87 -5.67 30.96
C SER A 411 -3.63 -5.18 31.72
N GLY A 412 -3.36 -3.87 31.67
CA GLY A 412 -2.11 -3.29 32.19
C GLY A 412 -0.87 -3.70 31.39
N ALA A 413 -1.03 -4.41 30.28
CA ALA A 413 0.08 -4.80 29.42
C ALA A 413 0.59 -3.58 28.64
N ALA A 414 1.90 -3.51 28.39
CA ALA A 414 2.47 -2.45 27.56
C ALA A 414 1.84 -2.46 26.16
N VAL A 415 1.63 -1.27 25.58
CA VAL A 415 1.08 -1.14 24.23
C VAL A 415 1.97 -1.90 23.22
N SER A 416 1.38 -2.90 22.57
CA SER A 416 2.04 -3.71 21.55
C SER A 416 1.10 -4.04 20.40
N VAL A 417 1.66 -4.36 19.24
CA VAL A 417 0.89 -5.05 18.18
C VAL A 417 0.55 -6.45 18.71
N GLY A 418 -0.72 -6.84 18.66
CA GLY A 418 -1.32 -7.92 19.46
C GLY A 418 -0.53 -9.24 19.55
N ALA A 419 -0.63 -9.91 20.71
CA ALA A 419 0.09 -11.13 21.05
C ALA A 419 -0.63 -12.44 20.64
N GLU A 420 -1.88 -12.38 20.17
CA GLU A 420 -2.70 -13.58 19.88
C GLU A 420 -3.32 -13.53 18.48
N GLY A 421 -2.66 -14.16 17.50
CA GLY A 421 -3.27 -14.70 16.27
C GLY A 421 -3.97 -13.72 15.31
N GLY A 422 -3.99 -12.41 15.58
CA GLY A 422 -4.63 -11.39 14.76
C GLY A 422 -3.64 -10.30 14.35
N HIS A 423 -3.34 -10.20 13.06
CA HIS A 423 -2.35 -9.30 12.45
C HIS A 423 -2.65 -7.78 12.56
N LYS A 424 -3.62 -7.35 13.38
CA LYS A 424 -4.12 -5.97 13.35
C LYS A 424 -3.94 -5.26 14.69
N LEU A 425 -3.24 -4.13 14.67
CA LEU A 425 -3.18 -3.20 15.79
C LEU A 425 -4.60 -2.76 16.18
N GLU A 426 -4.95 -2.95 17.45
CA GLU A 426 -6.23 -2.52 17.98
C GLU A 426 -6.13 -1.08 18.49
N TYR A 427 -7.17 -0.30 18.23
CA TYR A 427 -7.28 1.06 18.68
C TYR A 427 -8.75 1.40 18.95
N HIS A 428 -8.98 2.41 19.77
CA HIS A 428 -10.30 2.83 20.22
C HIS A 428 -10.47 4.35 20.09
N HIS A 429 -11.71 4.80 19.92
CA HIS A 429 -12.04 6.22 19.91
C HIS A 429 -12.21 6.73 21.35
N VAL A 430 -11.42 7.70 21.79
CA VAL A 430 -11.55 8.31 23.13
C VAL A 430 -12.99 8.76 23.35
N PHE A 431 -13.53 9.53 22.40
CA PHE A 431 -14.96 9.79 22.29
C PHE A 431 -15.60 8.73 21.40
N PRO A 432 -16.43 7.82 21.95
CA PRO A 432 -16.97 6.71 21.17
C PRO A 432 -17.77 7.17 19.96
N GLN A 433 -17.63 6.47 18.83
CA GLN A 433 -18.34 6.84 17.60
C GLN A 433 -19.86 6.92 17.77
N ALA A 434 -20.44 6.03 18.58
CA ALA A 434 -21.88 6.01 18.83
C ALA A 434 -22.36 7.24 19.61
N LEU A 435 -21.53 7.78 20.50
CA LEU A 435 -21.78 9.03 21.22
C LEU A 435 -21.83 10.19 20.21
N LEU A 436 -20.75 10.38 19.45
CA LEU A 436 -20.62 11.51 18.53
C LEU A 436 -21.63 11.47 17.37
N ARG A 437 -21.94 10.29 16.81
CA ARG A 437 -22.95 10.15 15.74
C ARG A 437 -24.36 10.53 16.18
N ARG A 438 -24.70 10.33 17.46
CA ARG A 438 -26.03 10.64 18.00
C ARG A 438 -26.27 12.14 18.10
N SER A 439 -25.22 12.94 18.34
CA SER A 439 -25.34 14.41 18.36
C SER A 439 -25.71 14.98 16.98
N GLY A 440 -25.19 14.38 15.90
CA GLY A 440 -25.30 14.91 14.55
C GLY A 440 -24.42 16.13 14.27
N GLU A 441 -23.64 16.61 15.24
CA GLU A 441 -22.84 17.85 15.15
C GLU A 441 -21.48 17.68 14.46
N TYR A 442 -21.01 16.44 14.35
CA TYR A 442 -19.65 16.10 13.90
C TYR A 442 -19.63 15.27 12.62
N THR A 443 -18.72 15.62 11.72
CA THR A 443 -18.51 14.91 10.47
C THR A 443 -17.87 13.53 10.69
N ARG A 444 -17.98 12.64 9.69
CA ARG A 444 -17.30 11.34 9.72
C ARG A 444 -15.78 11.50 9.84
N THR A 445 -15.21 12.54 9.25
CA THR A 445 -13.77 12.83 9.31
C THR A 445 -13.37 13.20 10.74
N GLU A 446 -14.06 14.17 11.36
CA GLU A 446 -13.80 14.56 12.75
C GLU A 446 -13.95 13.38 13.72
N ILE A 447 -14.96 12.53 13.55
CA ILE A 447 -15.16 11.35 14.43
C ILE A 447 -14.00 10.36 14.32
N ASN A 448 -13.42 10.19 13.13
CA ASN A 448 -12.34 9.24 12.87
C ASN A 448 -10.95 9.90 12.88
N ASP A 449 -10.85 11.11 13.43
CA ASP A 449 -9.61 11.84 13.55
C ASP A 449 -8.60 11.06 14.41
N LEU A 450 -7.34 11.12 14.03
CA LEU A 450 -6.21 10.47 14.67
C LEU A 450 -6.11 10.89 16.14
N ALA A 451 -6.38 12.17 16.43
CA ALA A 451 -6.38 12.69 17.78
C ALA A 451 -7.58 12.21 18.61
N ASN A 452 -8.53 11.48 18.02
CA ASN A 452 -9.55 10.73 18.76
C ASN A 452 -9.14 9.26 19.00
N LEU A 453 -8.00 8.77 18.52
CA LEU A 453 -7.62 7.34 18.63
C LEU A 453 -6.65 7.08 19.80
N VAL A 454 -6.82 5.97 20.51
CA VAL A 454 -5.90 5.44 21.55
C VAL A 454 -5.63 3.95 21.32
N PHE A 455 -4.49 3.45 21.77
CA PHE A 455 -4.07 2.07 21.55
C PHE A 455 -4.41 1.21 22.77
N ILE A 456 -5.62 0.64 22.77
CA ILE A 456 -6.12 -0.25 23.82
C ILE A 456 -6.78 -1.48 23.20
N ALA A 457 -6.78 -2.59 23.91
CA ALA A 457 -7.28 -3.89 23.47
C ALA A 457 -8.81 -3.90 23.30
N GLY A 458 -9.30 -4.68 22.33
CA GLY A 458 -10.71 -4.79 21.94
C GLY A 458 -11.62 -5.39 23.01
N ARG A 459 -11.07 -6.06 24.04
CA ARG A 459 -11.84 -6.50 25.22
C ARG A 459 -12.29 -5.32 26.07
N ALA A 460 -11.48 -4.26 26.16
CA ALA A 460 -11.81 -3.01 26.86
C ALA A 460 -12.95 -2.26 26.17
N ASN A 461 -12.99 -2.28 24.84
CA ASN A 461 -14.02 -1.64 24.01
C ASN A 461 -15.46 -2.06 24.40
N ARG A 462 -15.66 -3.36 24.71
CA ARG A 462 -16.98 -3.88 25.12
C ARG A 462 -17.49 -3.30 26.45
N GLY A 463 -16.60 -2.85 27.33
CA GLY A 463 -16.96 -2.24 28.63
C GLY A 463 -17.21 -0.73 28.59
N ILE A 464 -16.60 -0.04 27.61
CA ILE A 464 -16.75 1.42 27.41
C ILE A 464 -18.08 1.74 26.73
N GLY A 465 -18.42 1.01 25.65
CA GLY A 465 -19.69 1.21 24.93
C GLY A 465 -19.84 2.65 24.40
N ALA A 466 -20.96 3.29 24.68
CA ALA A 466 -21.26 4.68 24.28
C ALA A 466 -21.13 5.70 25.42
N LYS A 467 -20.40 5.35 26.49
CA LYS A 467 -20.16 6.22 27.66
C LYS A 467 -19.29 7.42 27.27
N ARG A 468 -19.47 8.53 27.97
CA ARG A 468 -18.66 9.73 27.78
C ARG A 468 -17.25 9.53 28.37
N PRO A 469 -16.20 10.17 27.82
CA PRO A 469 -14.84 10.07 28.37
C PRO A 469 -14.77 10.42 29.86
N ASN A 470 -15.47 11.47 30.28
CA ASN A 470 -15.53 11.85 31.70
C ASN A 470 -16.15 10.78 32.62
N GLU A 471 -17.03 9.91 32.11
CA GLU A 471 -17.63 8.82 32.88
C GLU A 471 -16.69 7.61 32.95
N TYR A 472 -16.17 7.15 31.82
CA TYR A 472 -15.41 5.90 31.79
C TYR A 472 -13.95 6.08 32.22
N LEU A 473 -13.29 7.19 31.88
CA LEU A 473 -11.90 7.45 32.30
C LEU A 473 -11.83 7.62 33.82
N ALA A 474 -12.79 8.35 34.41
CA ALA A 474 -12.90 8.48 35.86
C ALA A 474 -13.25 7.14 36.53
N GLY A 475 -14.17 6.37 35.96
CA GLY A 475 -14.58 5.07 36.49
C GLY A 475 -13.50 3.99 36.43
N MET A 476 -12.52 4.11 35.54
CA MET A 476 -11.38 3.20 35.41
C MET A 476 -10.20 3.56 36.32
N ALA A 477 -10.24 4.71 37.01
CA ALA A 477 -9.16 5.19 37.87
C ALA A 477 -7.78 5.22 37.19
N ILE A 478 -7.75 5.61 35.90
CA ILE A 478 -6.51 5.75 35.13
C ILE A 478 -5.70 6.91 35.72
N SER A 479 -4.40 6.69 35.95
CA SER A 479 -3.51 7.73 36.47
C SER A 479 -3.26 8.84 35.44
N ASP A 480 -2.96 10.05 35.91
CA ASP A 480 -2.65 11.16 35.01
C ASP A 480 -1.37 10.88 34.16
N ASP A 481 -0.40 10.14 34.71
CA ASP A 481 0.79 9.68 33.98
C ASP A 481 0.42 8.74 32.81
N GLU A 482 -0.51 7.82 33.04
CA GLU A 482 -0.98 6.89 32.01
C GLU A 482 -1.83 7.62 30.94
N LEU A 483 -2.63 8.62 31.33
CA LEU A 483 -3.33 9.49 30.38
C LEU A 483 -2.34 10.27 29.52
N LEU A 484 -1.31 10.85 30.13
CA LEU A 484 -0.26 11.58 29.44
C LEU A 484 0.53 10.68 28.48
N ALA A 485 0.81 9.43 28.87
CA ALA A 485 1.48 8.45 28.00
C ALA A 485 0.67 8.12 26.72
N HIS A 486 -0.66 8.25 26.75
CA HIS A 486 -1.53 8.19 25.56
C HIS A 486 -1.77 9.55 24.89
N SER A 487 -1.05 10.59 25.33
CA SER A 487 -1.24 11.99 24.92
C SER A 487 -2.68 12.47 25.12
N ILE A 488 -3.33 12.06 26.22
CA ILE A 488 -4.66 12.54 26.61
C ILE A 488 -4.50 13.83 27.43
N PRO A 489 -5.21 14.92 27.09
CA PRO A 489 -5.20 16.14 27.90
C PRO A 489 -5.68 15.89 29.33
N ASP A 490 -4.93 16.43 30.29
CA ASP A 490 -5.19 16.41 31.73
C ASP A 490 -6.34 17.35 32.15
N ASP A 491 -6.62 18.39 31.35
CA ASP A 491 -7.80 19.24 31.50
C ASP A 491 -9.09 18.43 31.24
N ARG A 492 -9.68 17.96 32.34
CA ARG A 492 -10.93 17.17 32.35
C ARG A 492 -12.14 17.92 31.78
N SER A 493 -12.11 19.26 31.70
CA SER A 493 -13.18 20.02 31.05
C SER A 493 -13.26 19.75 29.54
N LEU A 494 -12.17 19.26 28.93
CA LEU A 494 -12.13 18.88 27.53
C LEU A 494 -12.81 17.52 27.27
N TRP A 495 -13.17 16.77 28.30
CA TRP A 495 -13.77 15.43 28.15
C TRP A 495 -15.28 15.46 27.93
N GLU A 496 -15.87 16.66 27.84
CA GLU A 496 -17.27 16.89 27.50
C GLU A 496 -17.49 16.89 25.98
N GLU A 497 -18.65 16.40 25.53
CA GLU A 497 -18.97 16.25 24.10
C GLU A 497 -19.05 17.58 23.35
N ASN A 498 -19.56 18.63 23.99
CA ASN A 498 -19.60 20.00 23.45
C ASN A 498 -18.19 20.63 23.32
N ARG A 499 -17.16 20.03 23.93
CA ARG A 499 -15.76 20.47 23.88
C ARG A 499 -14.90 19.59 22.97
N TYR A 500 -15.49 18.67 22.22
CA TYR A 500 -14.78 17.69 21.40
C TYR A 500 -13.74 18.32 20.44
N ARG A 501 -14.07 19.41 19.75
CA ARG A 501 -13.11 20.11 18.86
C ARG A 501 -11.91 20.68 19.62
N ALA A 502 -12.13 21.21 20.82
CA ALA A 502 -11.07 21.71 21.69
C ALA A 502 -10.19 20.56 22.22
N PHE A 503 -10.81 19.42 22.56
CA PHE A 503 -10.08 18.19 22.89
C PHE A 503 -9.18 17.74 21.74
N LEU A 504 -9.69 17.67 20.51
CA LEU A 504 -8.89 17.30 19.34
C LEU A 504 -7.71 18.26 19.15
N ALA A 505 -7.93 19.57 19.25
CA ALA A 505 -6.86 20.56 19.12
C ALA A 505 -5.75 20.34 20.16
N ARG A 506 -6.12 20.24 21.45
CA ARG A 506 -5.15 20.03 22.54
C ARG A 506 -4.42 18.69 22.42
N ARG A 507 -5.13 17.64 22.00
CA ARG A 507 -4.53 16.32 21.81
C ARG A 507 -3.56 16.28 20.62
N ARG A 508 -3.81 17.04 19.54
CA ARG A 508 -2.85 17.19 18.43
C ARG A 508 -1.56 17.89 18.88
N GLU A 509 -1.65 18.88 19.76
CA GLU A 509 -0.46 19.50 20.37
C GLU A 509 0.40 18.48 21.11
N LEU A 510 -0.20 17.71 22.02
CA LEU A 510 0.51 16.67 22.78
C LEU A 510 1.11 15.60 21.87
N LEU A 511 0.33 15.11 20.89
CA LEU A 511 0.79 14.12 19.91
C LEU A 511 1.95 14.64 19.07
N SER A 512 1.83 15.86 18.52
CA SER A 512 2.89 16.46 17.71
C SER A 512 4.20 16.63 18.49
N GLY A 513 4.14 17.09 19.74
CA GLY A 513 5.30 17.16 20.63
C GLY A 513 5.93 15.79 20.89
N ALA A 514 5.11 14.77 21.16
CA ALA A 514 5.59 13.40 21.35
C ALA A 514 6.24 12.79 20.10
N MET A 515 5.68 13.06 18.92
CA MET A 515 6.25 12.63 17.64
C MET A 515 7.58 13.33 17.36
N ASN A 516 7.66 14.65 17.60
CA ASN A 516 8.89 15.41 17.42
C ASN A 516 9.98 14.98 18.39
N ALA A 517 9.66 14.60 19.62
CA ALA A 517 10.65 14.05 20.55
C ALA A 517 11.33 12.77 20.02
N ILE A 518 10.59 11.92 19.30
CA ILE A 518 11.16 10.74 18.63
C ILE A 518 12.06 11.17 17.47
N LEU A 519 11.59 12.11 16.63
CA LEU A 519 12.35 12.61 15.48
C LEU A 519 13.65 13.29 15.92
N ASP A 520 13.58 14.18 16.90
CA ASP A 520 14.73 14.92 17.44
C ASP A 520 15.74 13.97 18.11
N ARG A 521 15.29 12.91 18.79
CA ARG A 521 16.18 11.88 19.36
C ARG A 521 17.00 11.15 18.30
N LEU A 522 16.41 10.91 17.12
CA LEU A 522 17.04 10.19 16.02
C LEU A 522 17.74 11.11 15.03
N ARG A 523 17.58 12.44 15.16
CA ARG A 523 18.13 13.41 14.23
C ARG A 523 19.67 13.37 14.30
N PRO A 524 20.37 13.04 13.21
CA PRO A 524 21.82 13.03 13.16
C PRO A 524 22.43 14.40 13.48
N GLN A 525 23.58 14.45 14.15
CA GLN A 525 24.18 15.72 14.57
C GLN A 525 24.68 16.53 13.37
N TRP A 526 25.10 15.88 12.30
CA TRP A 526 25.53 16.57 11.09
C TRP A 526 24.37 17.30 10.38
N LEU A 527 23.12 16.87 10.56
CA LEU A 527 21.93 17.64 10.15
C LEU A 527 21.62 18.81 11.08
N VAL A 528 22.17 18.83 12.30
CA VAL A 528 22.11 19.96 13.24
C VAL A 528 23.21 20.98 12.95
N ARG A 529 24.40 20.51 12.56
CA ARG A 529 25.57 21.34 12.20
C ARG A 529 25.51 21.94 10.79
N GLY A 530 24.51 21.57 9.99
CA GLY A 530 24.23 22.14 8.67
C GLY A 530 23.63 23.55 8.69
N GLY A 531 23.30 24.10 9.87
CA GLY A 531 22.79 25.47 10.02
C GLY A 531 23.82 26.59 9.82
N ASP A 532 25.05 26.29 9.37
CA ASP A 532 26.08 27.29 9.08
C ASP A 532 26.82 27.05 7.74
N THR A 533 26.22 26.26 6.85
CA THR A 533 26.36 26.54 5.42
C THR A 533 25.14 27.36 5.07
N GLY A 534 25.27 28.70 5.09
CA GLY A 534 24.18 29.63 4.80
C GLY A 534 23.32 29.08 3.67
N ASP A 535 22.11 28.66 4.02
CA ASP A 535 21.13 28.22 3.07
C ASP A 535 20.80 29.44 2.21
N PRO A 536 20.99 29.40 0.88
CA PRO A 536 20.52 30.46 0.02
C PRO A 536 18.98 30.60 0.08
N MET A 537 18.24 29.76 0.83
CA MET A 537 16.80 29.85 1.06
C MET A 537 16.40 30.51 2.39
N ASP A 538 17.34 30.79 3.31
CA ASP A 538 16.97 31.35 4.61
C ASP A 538 16.42 32.79 4.41
N GLY A 539 15.18 33.01 4.85
CA GLY A 539 14.45 34.26 4.62
C GLY A 539 13.83 34.45 3.22
N LEU A 540 13.63 33.40 2.41
CA LEU A 540 12.94 33.51 1.12
C LEU A 540 11.47 33.95 1.29
N VAL A 541 11.16 35.17 0.86
CA VAL A 541 9.80 35.69 0.72
C VAL A 541 9.60 36.12 -0.72
N VAL A 542 8.53 35.66 -1.36
CA VAL A 542 8.10 36.13 -2.69
C VAL A 542 6.72 36.73 -2.51
N ASP A 543 6.60 38.03 -2.77
CA ASP A 543 5.36 38.79 -2.63
C ASP A 543 4.90 39.32 -3.98
N PHE A 544 3.61 39.15 -4.26
CA PHE A 544 2.97 39.69 -5.45
C PHE A 544 1.98 40.77 -5.08
N THR A 545 2.23 41.99 -5.55
CA THR A 545 1.32 43.11 -5.39
C THR A 545 0.67 43.46 -6.72
N TYR A 546 -0.66 43.49 -6.76
CA TYR A 546 -1.41 44.01 -7.90
C TYR A 546 -1.57 45.53 -7.75
N ALA A 547 -1.02 46.30 -8.67
CA ALA A 547 -1.07 47.76 -8.63
C ALA A 547 -1.79 48.37 -9.85
N VAL A 548 -2.69 49.32 -9.59
CA VAL A 548 -3.42 50.10 -10.61
C VAL A 548 -3.01 51.58 -10.50
N PRO A 549 -1.95 52.01 -11.21
CA PRO A 549 -1.46 53.38 -11.13
C PRO A 549 -2.40 54.39 -11.81
N GLU A 550 -2.51 55.60 -11.25
CA GLU A 550 -3.35 56.64 -11.84
C GLU A 550 -2.85 57.05 -13.24
N GLY A 551 -3.61 56.70 -14.29
CA GLY A 551 -3.28 57.02 -15.68
C GLY A 551 -2.26 56.07 -16.34
N GLY A 552 -1.99 54.90 -15.76
CA GLY A 552 -1.15 53.84 -16.33
C GLY A 552 -1.89 52.52 -16.58
N GLU A 553 -1.17 51.52 -17.07
CA GLU A 553 -1.65 50.13 -17.21
C GLU A 553 -1.53 49.37 -15.88
N ASP A 554 -2.32 48.32 -15.68
CA ASP A 554 -2.28 47.48 -14.47
C ASP A 554 -0.97 46.69 -14.39
N GLN A 555 -0.31 46.70 -13.23
CA GLN A 555 1.02 46.14 -13.03
C GLN A 555 1.03 45.05 -11.97
N LEU A 556 1.79 43.98 -12.23
CA LEU A 556 2.25 43.06 -11.21
C LEU A 556 3.60 43.55 -10.70
N HIS A 557 3.67 43.88 -9.42
CA HIS A 557 4.92 44.12 -8.72
C HIS A 557 5.33 42.84 -7.98
N VAL A 558 6.58 42.45 -8.14
CA VAL A 558 7.15 41.23 -7.58
C VAL A 558 8.30 41.62 -6.66
N GLU A 559 8.14 41.36 -5.37
CA GLU A 559 9.22 41.51 -4.39
C GLU A 559 9.76 40.13 -4.02
N VAL A 560 11.08 39.99 -4.04
CA VAL A 560 11.76 38.76 -3.61
C VAL A 560 12.83 39.11 -2.59
N GLN A 561 12.68 38.60 -1.37
CA GLN A 561 13.70 38.67 -0.32
C GLN A 561 14.36 37.30 -0.19
N VAL A 562 15.69 37.23 -0.23
CA VAL A 562 16.46 35.97 -0.09
C VAL A 562 17.78 36.27 0.61
N GLY A 563 18.08 35.59 1.72
CA GLY A 563 19.38 35.72 2.41
C GLY A 563 19.72 37.17 2.82
N GLY A 564 18.71 37.99 3.12
CA GLY A 564 18.86 39.41 3.47
C GLY A 564 19.07 40.38 2.29
N GLN A 565 19.01 39.89 1.05
CA GLN A 565 18.98 40.72 -0.17
C GLN A 565 17.55 40.83 -0.70
N GLN A 566 17.20 41.97 -1.28
CA GLN A 566 15.89 42.26 -1.87
C GLN A 566 16.04 42.50 -3.38
N TRP A 567 15.12 41.93 -4.15
CA TRP A 567 14.98 42.12 -5.58
C TRP A 567 13.54 42.50 -5.92
N GLU A 568 13.37 43.42 -6.87
CA GLU A 568 12.07 43.91 -7.32
C GLU A 568 11.93 43.80 -8.84
N GLY A 569 10.76 43.37 -9.27
CA GLY A 569 10.39 43.27 -10.68
C GLY A 569 9.01 43.87 -10.93
N VAL A 570 8.82 44.46 -12.11
CA VAL A 570 7.50 44.95 -12.55
C VAL A 570 7.21 44.42 -13.95
N CYS A 571 6.00 43.89 -14.16
CA CYS A 571 5.48 43.56 -15.48
C CYS A 571 4.01 43.95 -15.60
N GLU A 572 3.52 44.07 -16.83
CA GLU A 572 2.09 44.36 -17.06
C GLU A 572 1.25 43.11 -16.74
N MET A 573 0.12 43.29 -16.05
CA MET A 573 -0.80 42.19 -15.72
C MET A 573 -1.36 41.51 -16.98
N THR A 574 -1.58 42.28 -18.03
CA THR A 574 -2.05 41.79 -19.34
C THR A 574 -1.07 40.82 -19.99
N GLU A 575 0.24 41.08 -19.88
CA GLU A 575 1.27 40.17 -20.39
C GLU A 575 1.32 38.87 -19.59
N ILE A 576 1.19 38.92 -18.26
CA ILE A 576 1.13 37.73 -17.40
C ILE A 576 -0.03 36.82 -17.82
N TYR A 577 -1.22 37.38 -18.02
CA TYR A 577 -2.36 36.59 -18.48
C TYR A 577 -2.16 36.01 -19.87
N SER A 578 -1.53 36.78 -20.78
CA SER A 578 -1.21 36.30 -22.13
C SER A 578 -0.23 35.13 -22.11
N VAL A 579 0.86 35.22 -21.35
CA VAL A 579 1.87 34.15 -21.31
C VAL A 579 1.35 32.89 -20.63
N LEU A 580 0.49 33.01 -19.60
CA LEU A 580 -0.17 31.86 -18.98
C LEU A 580 -1.17 31.19 -19.92
N GLN A 581 -1.87 31.97 -20.74
CA GLN A 581 -2.78 31.45 -21.76
C GLN A 581 -2.01 30.68 -22.84
N ASP A 582 -0.94 31.26 -23.38
CA ASP A 582 -0.08 30.61 -24.39
C ASP A 582 0.57 29.35 -23.85
N ALA A 583 1.11 29.39 -22.63
CA ALA A 583 1.71 28.24 -21.97
C ALA A 583 0.68 27.11 -21.76
N SER A 584 -0.59 27.44 -21.46
CA SER A 584 -1.66 26.43 -21.35
C SER A 584 -2.05 25.76 -22.68
N LEU A 585 -1.64 26.34 -23.81
CA LEU A 585 -1.77 25.75 -25.14
C LEU A 585 -0.49 25.00 -25.56
N GLY A 586 0.50 24.88 -24.66
CA GLY A 586 1.80 24.26 -24.92
C GLY A 586 2.74 25.12 -25.77
N LEU A 587 2.47 26.44 -25.86
CA LEU A 587 3.31 27.37 -26.59
C LEU A 587 4.31 28.03 -25.64
N ASN A 588 5.58 28.05 -26.03
CA ASN A 588 6.60 28.82 -25.32
C ASN A 588 6.45 30.31 -25.70
N SER A 589 6.53 31.18 -24.70
CA SER A 589 6.36 32.64 -24.84
C SER A 589 7.44 33.38 -24.05
N GLU A 590 7.49 34.70 -24.21
CA GLU A 590 8.39 35.59 -23.45
C GLU A 590 7.55 36.62 -22.70
N LEU A 591 7.95 36.93 -21.47
CA LEU A 591 7.35 37.97 -20.62
C LEU A 591 8.31 39.16 -20.52
N MET A 592 7.82 40.39 -20.59
CA MET A 592 8.62 41.59 -20.31
C MET A 592 8.62 41.88 -18.80
N LEU A 593 9.74 41.62 -18.14
CA LEU A 593 9.92 41.86 -16.71
C LEU A 593 10.98 42.94 -16.50
N SER A 594 10.57 44.08 -15.98
CA SER A 594 11.43 45.26 -15.76
C SER A 594 12.29 45.61 -16.98
N GLY A 595 11.68 45.61 -18.17
CA GLY A 595 12.37 45.92 -19.43
C GLY A 595 13.27 44.81 -19.99
N THR A 596 13.31 43.62 -19.35
CA THR A 596 14.05 42.44 -19.83
C THR A 596 13.09 41.32 -20.23
N ARG A 597 13.35 40.66 -21.36
CA ARG A 597 12.54 39.51 -21.79
C ARG A 597 12.98 38.23 -21.07
N VAL A 598 12.05 37.56 -20.42
CA VAL A 598 12.26 36.27 -19.76
C VAL A 598 11.44 35.18 -20.44
N ALA A 599 12.07 34.03 -20.70
CA ALA A 599 11.42 32.91 -21.38
C ALA A 599 10.50 32.14 -20.43
N VAL A 600 9.24 32.00 -20.80
CA VAL A 600 8.24 31.21 -20.08
C VAL A 600 8.24 29.79 -20.62
N SER A 601 8.38 28.81 -19.73
CA SER A 601 8.44 27.39 -20.10
C SER A 601 7.11 26.70 -19.81
N ALA A 602 6.53 26.07 -20.83
CA ALA A 602 5.33 25.24 -20.72
C ALA A 602 5.72 23.75 -20.62
N GLY A 603 5.52 23.14 -19.44
CA GLY A 603 5.63 21.70 -19.23
C GLY A 603 4.30 20.98 -19.51
N ASP A 604 4.30 19.64 -19.41
CA ASP A 604 3.09 18.82 -19.66
C ASP A 604 1.94 19.16 -18.69
N ASP A 605 2.26 19.51 -17.43
CA ASP A 605 1.28 19.85 -16.37
C ASP A 605 1.59 21.17 -15.62
N ASP A 606 2.79 21.76 -15.80
CA ASP A 606 3.28 22.92 -15.02
C ASP A 606 3.80 24.06 -15.91
N ILE A 607 3.50 25.32 -15.53
CA ILE A 607 4.01 26.54 -16.17
C ILE A 607 5.08 27.16 -15.28
N THR A 608 6.25 27.45 -15.85
CA THR A 608 7.38 28.05 -15.13
C THR A 608 7.73 29.43 -15.67
N ILE A 609 7.71 30.45 -14.80
CA ILE A 609 8.07 31.83 -15.11
C ILE A 609 9.29 32.25 -14.27
N PRO A 610 10.44 32.58 -14.89
CA PRO A 610 11.57 33.19 -14.19
C PRO A 610 11.24 34.63 -13.77
N MET A 611 11.40 34.94 -12.49
CA MET A 611 11.21 36.28 -11.93
C MET A 611 12.43 36.66 -11.09
N GLY A 612 13.45 37.21 -11.76
CA GLY A 612 14.72 37.59 -11.12
C GLY A 612 15.43 36.40 -10.46
N PRO A 613 15.61 36.39 -9.13
CA PRO A 613 16.30 35.33 -8.39
C PRO A 613 15.49 34.03 -8.24
N VAL A 614 14.21 34.00 -8.65
CA VAL A 614 13.35 32.82 -8.51
C VAL A 614 12.81 32.32 -9.84
N ARG A 615 12.53 31.01 -9.93
CA ARG A 615 11.67 30.43 -10.97
C ARG A 615 10.40 29.93 -10.32
N ILE A 616 9.29 30.59 -10.62
CA ILE A 616 8.01 30.26 -10.05
C ILE A 616 7.34 29.24 -10.95
N SER A 617 6.95 28.10 -10.39
CA SER A 617 6.36 26.96 -11.11
C SER A 617 4.99 26.63 -10.51
N GLY A 618 4.05 26.20 -11.34
CA GLY A 618 2.77 25.69 -10.88
C GLY A 618 1.84 25.36 -12.03
N SER A 619 0.78 24.61 -11.74
CA SER A 619 -0.26 24.34 -12.72
C SER A 619 -1.02 25.61 -13.10
N LYS A 620 -1.73 25.59 -14.24
CA LYS A 620 -2.58 26.71 -14.67
C LYS A 620 -3.59 27.13 -13.60
N GLU A 621 -4.23 26.16 -12.95
CA GLU A 621 -5.23 26.42 -11.91
C GLU A 621 -4.62 27.11 -10.69
N GLU A 622 -3.39 26.75 -10.32
CA GLU A 622 -2.67 27.36 -9.20
C GLU A 622 -2.22 28.79 -9.51
N TRP A 623 -1.73 29.05 -10.73
CA TRP A 623 -1.43 30.40 -11.20
C TRP A 623 -2.67 31.28 -11.19
N GLN A 624 -3.79 30.80 -11.74
CA GLN A 624 -5.06 31.54 -11.74
C GLN A 624 -5.54 31.83 -10.32
N LYS A 625 -5.50 30.84 -9.43
CA LYS A 625 -5.93 31.01 -8.03
C LYS A 625 -5.08 32.04 -7.29
N THR A 626 -3.78 32.09 -7.56
CA THR A 626 -2.86 33.04 -6.94
C THR A 626 -3.08 34.45 -7.47
N LEU A 627 -3.25 34.63 -8.78
CA LEU A 627 -3.56 35.93 -9.38
C LEU A 627 -4.93 36.47 -8.94
N THR A 628 -5.97 35.62 -8.90
CA THR A 628 -7.28 36.02 -8.37
C THR A 628 -7.22 36.38 -6.89
N ARG A 629 -6.31 35.79 -6.11
CA ARG A 629 -6.12 36.12 -4.70
C ARG A 629 -5.60 37.55 -4.55
N ILE A 630 -4.53 37.92 -5.25
CA ILE A 630 -3.92 39.26 -5.18
C ILE A 630 -4.81 40.35 -5.82
N GLU A 631 -5.66 39.99 -6.79
CA GLU A 631 -6.71 40.88 -7.33
C GLU A 631 -7.75 41.31 -6.29
N ASN A 632 -7.85 40.63 -5.14
CA ASN A 632 -8.72 41.07 -4.04
C ASN A 632 -8.02 42.07 -3.10
N GLU A 633 -6.73 42.31 -3.28
CA GLU A 633 -5.85 43.16 -2.44
C GLU A 633 -5.13 44.19 -3.33
N ILE A 634 -5.88 44.92 -4.16
CA ILE A 634 -5.35 45.89 -5.13
C ILE A 634 -4.82 47.15 -4.43
N GLU A 635 -3.64 47.60 -4.85
CA GLU A 635 -3.08 48.90 -4.50
C GLU A 635 -3.29 49.93 -5.61
N TYR A 636 -3.51 51.20 -5.23
CA TYR A 636 -3.76 52.32 -6.16
C TYR A 636 -2.71 53.41 -6.00
N PRO A 637 -1.50 53.26 -6.56
CA PRO A 637 -0.45 54.27 -6.46
C PRO A 637 -0.70 55.46 -7.40
N ASP A 638 -0.23 56.66 -6.99
CA ASP A 638 -0.35 57.90 -7.78
C ASP A 638 0.49 57.89 -9.07
N GLN A 639 1.48 56.98 -9.18
CA GLN A 639 2.36 56.82 -10.34
C GLN A 639 2.67 55.34 -10.61
N PRO A 640 3.00 54.94 -11.85
CA PRO A 640 3.43 53.59 -12.17
C PRO A 640 4.62 53.13 -11.31
N LEU A 641 4.56 51.91 -10.82
CA LEU A 641 5.64 51.30 -10.05
C LEU A 641 6.86 51.07 -10.96
N THR A 642 8.04 51.35 -10.43
CA THR A 642 9.32 51.17 -11.12
C THR A 642 10.20 50.27 -10.29
N SER A 643 10.83 49.27 -10.89
CA SER A 643 11.77 48.39 -10.19
C SER A 643 13.10 49.09 -9.92
N SER A 644 13.66 48.91 -8.72
CA SER A 644 15.05 49.24 -8.43
C SER A 644 15.97 48.16 -9.02
N HIS A 645 16.71 48.46 -10.10
CA HIS A 645 17.62 47.49 -10.72
C HIS A 645 18.87 47.25 -9.85
N SER A 646 18.79 46.32 -8.90
CA SER A 646 19.96 45.57 -8.42
C SER A 646 20.02 44.26 -9.19
N GLY A 647 21.05 44.07 -10.01
CA GLY A 647 21.33 42.76 -10.62
C GLY A 647 21.51 41.70 -9.53
N TRP A 648 20.98 40.49 -9.75
CA TRP A 648 21.12 39.36 -8.84
C TRP A 648 22.28 38.45 -9.29
N ASP A 649 23.34 38.37 -8.47
CA ASP A 649 24.50 37.50 -8.72
C ASP A 649 24.47 36.21 -7.86
N GLY A 650 23.36 35.94 -7.15
CA GLY A 650 23.17 34.75 -6.29
C GLY A 650 22.57 33.54 -7.04
N PRO A 651 22.38 32.40 -6.36
CA PRO A 651 21.74 31.23 -6.97
C PRO A 651 20.28 31.51 -7.35
N ILE A 652 19.79 30.88 -8.42
CA ILE A 652 18.37 30.91 -8.82
C ILE A 652 17.63 29.83 -8.04
N VAL A 653 16.50 30.20 -7.45
CA VAL A 653 15.70 29.35 -6.57
C VAL A 653 14.38 28.94 -7.24
N ASP A 654 14.01 27.66 -7.21
CA ASP A 654 12.71 27.21 -7.73
C ASP A 654 11.64 27.29 -6.62
N VAL A 655 10.52 27.98 -6.90
CA VAL A 655 9.43 28.25 -5.96
C VAL A 655 8.10 27.77 -6.55
N GLN A 656 7.20 27.27 -5.72
CA GLN A 656 5.83 26.95 -6.16
C GLN A 656 4.96 28.21 -6.11
N VAL A 657 4.14 28.45 -7.14
CA VAL A 657 3.27 29.65 -7.19
C VAL A 657 2.32 29.73 -5.99
N THR A 658 1.93 28.59 -5.42
CA THR A 658 1.08 28.52 -4.22
C THR A 658 1.77 28.96 -2.93
N ALA A 659 3.09 29.15 -2.94
CA ALA A 659 3.89 29.66 -1.84
C ALA A 659 4.15 31.17 -1.92
N VAL A 660 3.72 31.83 -3.01
CA VAL A 660 3.75 33.29 -3.14
C VAL A 660 2.73 33.90 -2.19
N VAL A 661 3.18 34.91 -1.44
CA VAL A 661 2.39 35.59 -0.40
C VAL A 661 1.38 36.55 -0.98
#